data_AF-A0A8T3T449-F1
#
_entry.id   AF-A0A8T3T449-F1
#
_cell.length_a   1.000
_cell.length_b   1.000
_cell.length_c   1.000
_cell.angle_alpha   90.00
_cell.angle_beta   90.00
_cell.angle_gamma   90.00
#
_symmetry.space_group_name_H-M   'P 1'
#
loop_
_entity.id
_entity.type
_entity.pdbx_description
1 polymer ?
#
loop_
_entity_poly.entity_id
_entity_poly.type
_entity_poly.pdbx_seq_one_letter_code
_entity_poly.pdbx_strand_id
1 'polypeptide(L)'
;MAERALLGPSAEFLDSLVGIRSGAAPLTVSTFNSKLIHDNYRVAELTLDMLVEGGGASLQRPVVPLSVSRRLYAPLKLSLQIDQVGEALDAYPAGETEEARLVAARRAAGTASRNIGRVELDVTEELRPFQAPSLTLLWPGSEPPSGTLISSEVARDFEVRLPGRPRYRAIAPRTGSTALSYSIEPAGIASPDSGTTPLVPTSPDVAFGVVERGKEAVYRTLDTLPLAAAQGVRLEGDLDAPFFLAPLGEYDLAQLELPQNQLSYVPLGAYDPPSTTLVADNVGEPLPPVEIKPTFNAAGLVAVPPLAVTDIEGAAVLRGDNPIDAVRVRVKGLSDYGAEARTTVEGVATEIAGMGFDTDIVAGSSARPVEVFVPGYWVERKPVEDLGWVEQGWTTIGAARRVESGLGLTNTVLLALGVIAALVFAATLHVTELKSRASEIAVLHGVGWNRLTIARWILAELVLSALVVAAVGTSAWLLSERSAITLAAILLLVAVLPLAGVLQTAALLRFVRMGDASTMGVGEPPAAIVLPIRGMFSYSLRTLTSRRVRSAVILFASVTGGTAAGLSAALVEAAATVAGPTLLARFSVANVQPFQLALLLLTTGGAVVLAAVLVRMDIRDRRDEAQVFLASGWAPAAWVRLLRITYGLLACVAAVCAALLMFALPPMLVDWSATLLSVLVAAVTSGLPVFLPGVMGASPER
;
A
#
# COMPACT_ATOMS: atom_id res chain seq x y z
N MET A 1 4.72 -32.26 -0.92
CA MET A 1 4.48 -32.01 0.53
C MET A 1 4.64 -30.55 0.94
N ALA A 2 5.74 -29.87 0.58
CA ALA A 2 5.94 -28.44 0.92
C ALA A 2 4.82 -27.53 0.36
N GLU A 3 4.43 -27.74 -0.90
CA GLU A 3 3.35 -26.99 -1.54
C GLU A 3 1.99 -27.18 -0.84
N ARG A 4 1.71 -28.41 -0.39
CA ARG A 4 0.52 -28.71 0.42
C ARG A 4 0.51 -27.95 1.74
N ALA A 5 1.66 -27.79 2.39
CA ALA A 5 1.77 -27.02 3.62
C ALA A 5 1.62 -25.50 3.38
N LEU A 6 1.95 -25.02 2.18
CA LEU A 6 1.79 -23.61 1.78
C LEU A 6 0.31 -23.26 1.53
N LEU A 7 -0.37 -24.09 0.74
CA LEU A 7 -1.76 -23.88 0.32
C LEU A 7 -2.78 -24.34 1.39
N GLY A 8 -2.35 -25.12 2.38
CA GLY A 8 -3.21 -25.54 3.50
C GLY A 8 -4.37 -26.44 3.03
N PRO A 9 -5.60 -26.24 3.53
CA PRO A 9 -6.76 -27.04 3.15
C PRO A 9 -7.06 -27.02 1.64
N SER A 10 -6.77 -25.92 0.94
CA SER A 10 -7.02 -25.79 -0.51
C SER A 10 -6.07 -26.62 -1.38
N ALA A 11 -5.11 -27.33 -0.80
CA ALA A 11 -4.12 -28.12 -1.53
C ALA A 11 -4.52 -29.60 -1.73
N GLU A 12 -5.76 -29.99 -1.43
CA GLU A 12 -6.23 -31.38 -1.54
C GLU A 12 -6.01 -31.98 -2.95
N PHE A 13 -6.05 -31.14 -3.99
CA PHE A 13 -5.78 -31.55 -5.38
C PHE A 13 -4.35 -32.09 -5.62
N LEU A 14 -3.42 -31.85 -4.69
CA LEU A 14 -2.05 -32.37 -4.74
C LEU A 14 -1.91 -33.75 -4.09
N ASP A 15 -2.95 -34.26 -3.42
CA ASP A 15 -2.87 -35.50 -2.64
C ASP A 15 -2.64 -36.73 -3.52
N SER A 16 -3.17 -36.72 -4.74
CA SER A 16 -2.92 -37.76 -5.75
C SER A 16 -1.44 -37.80 -6.17
N LEU A 17 -0.81 -36.64 -6.37
CA LEU A 17 0.62 -36.53 -6.66
C LEU A 17 1.48 -37.01 -5.49
N VAL A 18 1.10 -36.65 -4.26
CA VAL A 18 1.82 -37.08 -3.05
C VAL A 18 1.70 -38.59 -2.84
N GLY A 19 0.53 -39.18 -3.12
CA GLY A 19 0.24 -40.59 -2.90
C GLY A 19 0.98 -41.56 -3.84
N ILE A 20 1.22 -41.16 -5.10
CA ILE A 20 1.86 -42.04 -6.09
C ILE A 20 3.35 -42.31 -5.79
N ARG A 21 4.04 -41.38 -5.13
CA ARG A 21 5.52 -41.40 -5.02
C ARG A 21 6.07 -41.96 -3.70
N SER A 22 5.43 -42.98 -3.12
CA SER A 22 5.96 -43.65 -1.92
C SER A 22 7.25 -44.50 -2.14
N GLY A 23 7.83 -44.51 -3.36
CA GLY A 23 9.03 -45.29 -3.71
C GLY A 23 10.06 -44.53 -4.56
N ALA A 24 11.30 -45.04 -4.60
CA ALA A 24 12.49 -44.37 -5.15
C ALA A 24 12.74 -44.54 -6.68
N ALA A 25 11.91 -45.32 -7.38
CA ALA A 25 12.12 -45.60 -8.81
C ALA A 25 11.39 -44.56 -9.70
N PRO A 26 11.95 -44.20 -10.88
CA PRO A 26 11.26 -43.36 -11.85
C PRO A 26 10.01 -44.06 -12.38
N LEU A 27 8.92 -43.31 -12.52
CA LEU A 27 7.70 -43.80 -13.15
C LEU A 27 7.94 -43.96 -14.65
N THR A 28 7.70 -45.15 -15.16
CA THR A 28 7.82 -45.51 -16.58
C THR A 28 6.53 -46.14 -17.05
N VAL A 29 6.35 -46.25 -18.38
CA VAL A 29 5.16 -46.91 -18.97
C VAL A 29 4.93 -48.31 -18.40
N SER A 30 6.00 -49.07 -18.14
CA SER A 30 5.90 -50.44 -17.58
C SER A 30 5.59 -50.49 -16.07
N THR A 31 5.88 -49.42 -15.33
CA THR A 31 5.73 -49.41 -13.86
C THR A 31 4.53 -48.60 -13.38
N PHE A 32 4.05 -47.67 -14.21
CA PHE A 32 2.91 -46.83 -13.89
C PHE A 32 1.59 -47.57 -14.05
N ASN A 33 0.70 -47.44 -13.06
CA ASN A 33 -0.66 -47.97 -13.15
C ASN A 33 -1.55 -46.95 -13.87
N SER A 34 -1.87 -47.22 -15.15
CA SER A 34 -2.74 -46.41 -16.00
C SER A 34 -4.12 -46.14 -15.39
N LYS A 35 -4.64 -47.03 -14.54
CA LYS A 35 -5.95 -46.87 -13.86
C LYS A 35 -5.98 -45.75 -12.81
N LEU A 36 -4.84 -45.13 -12.53
CA LEU A 36 -4.77 -43.94 -11.68
C LEU A 36 -5.03 -42.64 -12.47
N ILE A 37 -5.09 -42.71 -13.80
CA ILE A 37 -5.44 -41.55 -14.63
C ILE A 37 -6.91 -41.21 -14.41
N HIS A 38 -7.19 -39.92 -14.26
CA HIS A 38 -8.53 -39.41 -14.03
C HIS A 38 -9.46 -39.67 -15.23
N ASP A 39 -10.72 -40.04 -14.98
CA ASP A 39 -11.70 -40.50 -15.99
C ASP A 39 -11.86 -39.58 -17.21
N ASN A 40 -11.69 -38.26 -17.02
CA ASN A 40 -11.76 -37.27 -18.10
C ASN A 40 -10.62 -37.39 -19.13
N TYR A 41 -9.56 -38.14 -18.82
CA TYR A 41 -8.34 -38.29 -19.61
C TYR A 41 -8.16 -39.71 -20.15
N ARG A 42 -9.27 -40.40 -20.45
CA ARG A 42 -9.28 -41.80 -20.93
C ARG A 42 -8.42 -42.06 -22.17
N VAL A 43 -8.20 -41.08 -23.04
CA VAL A 43 -7.28 -41.23 -24.19
C VAL A 43 -5.83 -41.45 -23.74
N ALA A 44 -5.40 -40.79 -22.66
CA ALA A 44 -4.07 -40.99 -22.09
C ALA A 44 -3.96 -42.39 -21.45
N GLU A 45 -4.99 -42.83 -20.73
CA GLU A 45 -5.08 -44.19 -20.17
C GLU A 45 -4.97 -45.25 -21.28
N LEU A 46 -5.80 -45.14 -22.32
CA LEU A 46 -5.80 -46.05 -23.47
C LEU A 46 -4.45 -46.08 -24.18
N THR A 47 -3.81 -44.92 -24.36
CA THR A 47 -2.48 -44.84 -24.99
C THR A 47 -1.44 -45.61 -24.18
N LEU A 48 -1.42 -45.45 -22.85
CA LEU A 48 -0.49 -46.18 -22.00
C LEU A 48 -0.77 -47.69 -21.99
N ASP A 49 -2.05 -48.10 -21.92
CA ASP A 49 -2.44 -49.52 -21.97
C ASP A 49 -1.97 -50.16 -23.28
N MET A 50 -2.18 -49.50 -24.43
CA MET A 50 -1.72 -49.98 -25.75
C MET A 50 -0.20 -50.09 -25.85
N LEU A 51 0.56 -49.19 -25.21
CA LEU A 51 2.03 -49.26 -25.21
C LEU A 51 2.55 -50.39 -24.33
N VAL A 52 1.88 -50.67 -23.21
CA VAL A 52 2.19 -51.83 -22.35
C VAL A 52 1.95 -53.12 -23.11
N GLU A 53 0.84 -53.23 -23.86
CA GLU A 53 0.52 -54.39 -24.69
C GLU A 53 1.46 -54.54 -25.89
N GLY A 54 1.82 -53.43 -26.54
CA GLY A 54 2.72 -53.39 -27.71
C GLY A 54 4.17 -53.73 -27.38
N GLY A 55 4.63 -53.43 -26.16
CA GLY A 55 5.98 -53.68 -25.69
C GLY A 55 7.07 -52.87 -26.41
N GLY A 56 8.34 -53.21 -26.17
CA GLY A 56 9.50 -52.58 -26.83
C GLY A 56 10.17 -51.48 -26.00
N ALA A 57 10.90 -50.57 -26.67
CA ALA A 57 11.64 -49.49 -26.01
C ALA A 57 10.71 -48.45 -25.32
N SER A 58 9.45 -48.37 -25.77
CA SER A 58 8.40 -47.52 -25.19
C SER A 58 8.11 -47.82 -23.71
N LEU A 59 8.31 -49.07 -23.27
CA LEU A 59 8.10 -49.50 -21.87
C LEU A 59 8.98 -48.77 -20.85
N GLN A 60 10.12 -48.24 -21.31
CA GLN A 60 11.08 -47.50 -20.49
C GLN A 60 10.87 -45.98 -20.58
N ARG A 61 9.87 -45.50 -21.34
CA ARG A 61 9.58 -44.07 -21.43
C ARG A 61 9.09 -43.56 -20.08
N PRO A 62 9.56 -42.39 -19.63
CA PRO A 62 9.12 -41.82 -18.37
C PRO A 62 7.66 -41.36 -18.46
N VAL A 63 6.95 -41.53 -17.34
CA VAL A 63 5.59 -41.04 -17.13
C VAL A 63 5.61 -39.91 -16.11
N VAL A 64 5.10 -38.75 -16.50
CA VAL A 64 5.06 -37.53 -15.69
C VAL A 64 3.65 -37.37 -15.10
N PRO A 65 3.48 -37.57 -13.79
CA PRO A 65 2.18 -37.39 -13.14
C PRO A 65 1.82 -35.91 -13.03
N LEU A 66 0.58 -35.56 -13.32
CA LEU A 66 0.07 -34.19 -13.31
C LEU A 66 -1.21 -34.06 -12.48
N SER A 67 -1.37 -32.92 -11.81
CA SER A 67 -2.70 -32.39 -11.49
C SER A 67 -3.00 -31.26 -12.47
N VAL A 68 -4.20 -31.22 -13.05
CA VAL A 68 -4.51 -30.37 -14.22
C VAL A 68 -5.63 -29.38 -13.91
N SER A 69 -5.56 -28.16 -14.44
CA SER A 69 -6.64 -27.19 -14.29
C SER A 69 -7.91 -27.69 -14.97
N ARG A 70 -9.05 -27.62 -14.28
CA ARG A 70 -10.36 -27.96 -14.82
C ARG A 70 -10.83 -26.98 -15.91
N ARG A 71 -10.28 -25.76 -15.92
CA ARG A 71 -10.73 -24.67 -16.81
C ARG A 71 -9.55 -23.98 -17.49
N LEU A 72 -9.82 -23.42 -18.66
CA LEU A 72 -8.94 -22.46 -19.31
C LEU A 72 -9.14 -21.05 -18.73
N TYR A 73 -8.08 -20.25 -18.69
CA TYR A 73 -8.13 -18.89 -18.15
C TYR A 73 -8.64 -17.85 -19.16
N ALA A 74 -8.59 -18.18 -20.45
CA ALA A 74 -9.07 -17.33 -21.53
C ALA A 74 -10.35 -17.94 -22.14
N PRO A 75 -11.39 -17.12 -22.39
CA PRO A 75 -12.57 -17.59 -23.10
C PRO A 75 -12.19 -17.95 -24.54
N LEU A 76 -12.70 -19.08 -25.03
CA LEU A 76 -12.48 -19.53 -26.40
C LEU A 76 -13.81 -19.71 -27.12
N LYS A 77 -13.90 -19.09 -28.30
CA LYS A 77 -15.07 -19.18 -29.17
C LYS A 77 -14.65 -19.75 -30.52
N LEU A 78 -15.38 -20.75 -30.97
CA LEU A 78 -15.32 -21.21 -32.34
C LEU A 78 -16.40 -20.49 -33.14
N SER A 79 -16.06 -20.04 -34.34
CA SER A 79 -17.06 -19.45 -35.24
C SER A 79 -16.91 -19.98 -36.65
N LEU A 80 -18.04 -20.35 -37.25
CA LEU A 80 -18.14 -20.80 -38.63
C LEU A 80 -18.97 -19.77 -39.39
N GLN A 81 -18.33 -19.04 -40.28
CA GLN A 81 -19.01 -18.17 -41.25
C GLN A 81 -19.10 -18.93 -42.57
N ILE A 82 -20.30 -18.98 -43.15
CA ILE A 82 -20.51 -19.59 -44.47
C ILE A 82 -20.93 -18.51 -45.45
N ASP A 83 -20.19 -18.43 -46.55
CA ASP A 83 -20.51 -17.60 -47.68
C ASP A 83 -20.91 -18.48 -48.87
N GLN A 84 -22.07 -18.20 -49.48
CA GLN A 84 -22.54 -18.82 -50.71
C GLN A 84 -21.74 -18.24 -51.88
N VAL A 85 -21.13 -19.10 -52.68
CA VAL A 85 -20.52 -18.67 -53.94
C VAL A 85 -21.47 -18.99 -55.08
N GLY A 86 -21.93 -17.94 -55.75
CA GLY A 86 -22.85 -18.02 -56.88
C GLY A 86 -24.31 -18.23 -56.48
N GLU A 87 -25.16 -18.51 -57.46
CA GLU A 87 -26.56 -18.89 -57.24
C GLU A 87 -26.69 -20.37 -56.89
N ALA A 88 -27.74 -20.72 -56.15
CA ALA A 88 -28.04 -22.11 -55.83
C ALA A 88 -28.33 -22.88 -57.13
N LEU A 89 -27.68 -24.02 -57.31
CA LEU A 89 -27.89 -24.87 -58.47
C LEU A 89 -29.03 -25.85 -58.20
N ASP A 90 -29.94 -25.98 -59.18
CA ASP A 90 -31.04 -26.95 -59.12
C ASP A 90 -30.56 -28.41 -59.13
N ALA A 91 -29.36 -28.66 -59.67
CA ALA A 91 -28.73 -29.97 -59.69
C ALA A 91 -27.21 -29.85 -59.52
N TYR A 92 -26.65 -30.75 -58.72
CA TYR A 92 -25.20 -30.88 -58.58
C TYR A 92 -24.62 -31.49 -59.86
N PRO A 93 -23.67 -30.82 -60.57
CA PRO A 93 -23.22 -31.25 -61.89
C PRO A 93 -22.63 -32.66 -61.90
N ALA A 94 -22.79 -33.35 -63.04
CA ALA A 94 -22.15 -34.63 -63.28
C ALA A 94 -20.67 -34.45 -63.61
N GLY A 95 -19.82 -35.38 -63.17
CA GLY A 95 -18.39 -35.38 -63.42
C GLY A 95 -17.76 -36.69 -62.97
N GLU A 96 -16.63 -37.06 -63.56
CA GLU A 96 -15.93 -38.33 -63.27
C GLU A 96 -15.26 -38.35 -61.89
N THR A 97 -14.95 -37.18 -61.33
CA THR A 97 -14.40 -36.98 -59.98
C THR A 97 -15.14 -35.88 -59.24
N GLU A 98 -15.15 -35.92 -57.90
CA GLU A 98 -15.83 -34.91 -57.09
C GLU A 98 -15.23 -33.51 -57.29
N GLU A 99 -13.93 -33.41 -57.50
CA GLU A 99 -13.25 -32.17 -57.84
C GLU A 99 -13.76 -31.57 -59.17
N ALA A 100 -13.93 -32.41 -60.20
CA ALA A 100 -14.48 -31.95 -61.49
C ALA A 100 -15.93 -31.45 -61.35
N ARG A 101 -16.72 -32.09 -60.48
CA ARG A 101 -18.10 -31.69 -60.16
C ARG A 101 -18.13 -30.35 -59.41
N LEU A 102 -17.25 -30.15 -58.43
CA LEU A 102 -17.10 -28.88 -57.71
C LEU A 102 -16.68 -27.72 -58.63
N VAL A 103 -15.73 -27.96 -59.55
CA VAL A 103 -15.29 -26.94 -60.52
C VAL A 103 -16.41 -26.59 -61.50
N ALA A 104 -17.16 -27.58 -61.99
CA ALA A 104 -18.32 -27.35 -62.84
C ALA A 104 -19.44 -26.61 -62.09
N ALA A 105 -19.69 -26.98 -60.83
CA ALA A 105 -20.65 -26.31 -59.97
C ALA A 105 -20.28 -24.84 -59.75
N ARG A 106 -19.01 -24.56 -59.45
CA ARG A 106 -18.52 -23.18 -59.26
C ARG A 106 -18.67 -22.33 -60.52
N ARG A 107 -18.43 -22.88 -61.72
CA ARG A 107 -18.64 -22.16 -62.99
C ARG A 107 -20.12 -21.89 -63.25
N ALA A 108 -20.99 -22.86 -62.95
CA ALA A 108 -22.43 -22.74 -63.17
C ALA A 108 -23.10 -21.77 -62.18
N ALA A 109 -22.68 -21.80 -60.92
CA ALA A 109 -23.20 -20.94 -59.86
C ALA A 109 -22.75 -19.48 -60.05
N GLY A 110 -21.58 -19.27 -60.64
CA GLY A 110 -20.95 -17.94 -60.78
C GLY A 110 -20.04 -17.60 -59.59
N THR A 111 -19.51 -16.38 -59.58
CA THR A 111 -18.45 -15.97 -58.63
C THR A 111 -18.90 -15.00 -57.55
N ALA A 112 -20.16 -14.57 -57.57
CA ALA A 112 -20.69 -13.63 -56.58
C ALA A 112 -20.75 -14.32 -55.20
N SER A 113 -20.10 -13.74 -54.19
CA SER A 113 -20.14 -14.29 -52.83
C SER A 113 -21.21 -13.57 -52.00
N ARG A 114 -22.08 -14.33 -51.32
CA ARG A 114 -23.09 -13.82 -50.41
C ARG A 114 -22.97 -14.51 -49.06
N ASN A 115 -22.77 -13.74 -47.99
CA ASN A 115 -22.80 -14.27 -46.63
C ASN A 115 -24.18 -14.86 -46.31
N ILE A 116 -24.21 -16.14 -45.94
CA ILE A 116 -25.43 -16.90 -45.57
C ILE A 116 -25.71 -16.77 -44.08
N GLY A 117 -24.65 -16.63 -43.27
CA GLY A 117 -24.74 -16.41 -41.84
C GLY A 117 -23.46 -16.80 -41.10
N ARG A 118 -23.53 -16.73 -39.78
CA ARG A 118 -22.45 -17.11 -38.87
C ARG A 118 -23.03 -17.92 -37.71
N VAL A 119 -22.37 -19.01 -37.38
CA VAL A 119 -22.60 -19.77 -36.15
C VAL A 119 -21.42 -19.52 -35.22
N GLU A 120 -21.71 -19.27 -33.95
CA GLU A 120 -20.70 -19.17 -32.90
C GLU A 120 -21.01 -20.19 -31.81
N LEU A 121 -19.96 -20.84 -31.30
CA LEU A 121 -20.02 -21.76 -30.17
C LEU A 121 -18.96 -21.33 -29.15
N ASP A 122 -19.39 -21.13 -27.91
CA ASP A 122 -18.47 -20.95 -26.78
C ASP A 122 -18.01 -22.34 -26.32
N VAL A 123 -16.72 -22.62 -26.43
CA VAL A 123 -16.13 -23.92 -26.07
C VAL A 123 -15.23 -23.80 -24.84
N THR A 124 -15.31 -22.68 -24.12
CA THR A 124 -14.44 -22.41 -22.97
C THR A 124 -14.53 -23.50 -21.89
N GLU A 125 -15.75 -23.99 -21.61
CA GLU A 125 -15.99 -25.03 -20.60
C GLU A 125 -15.82 -26.46 -21.14
N GLU A 126 -15.82 -26.63 -22.47
CA GLU A 126 -15.64 -27.92 -23.13
C GLU A 126 -14.16 -28.31 -23.27
N LEU A 127 -13.27 -27.32 -23.18
CA LEU A 127 -11.84 -27.53 -23.30
C LEU A 127 -11.16 -27.71 -21.95
N ARG A 128 -10.43 -28.81 -21.81
CA ARG A 128 -9.54 -29.06 -20.69
C ARG A 128 -8.10 -29.16 -21.17
N PRO A 129 -7.11 -28.58 -20.45
CA PRO A 129 -5.71 -28.79 -20.74
C PRO A 129 -5.39 -30.28 -20.76
N PHE A 130 -4.53 -30.72 -21.69
CA PHE A 130 -4.09 -32.11 -21.86
C PHE A 130 -5.19 -33.14 -22.15
N GLN A 131 -6.42 -32.70 -22.42
CA GLN A 131 -7.48 -33.54 -22.96
C GLN A 131 -7.50 -33.37 -24.48
N ALA A 132 -7.80 -34.42 -25.23
CA ALA A 132 -8.12 -34.33 -26.65
C ALA A 132 -9.63 -34.03 -26.78
N PRO A 133 -10.06 -32.78 -27.01
CA PRO A 133 -11.47 -32.45 -27.10
C PRO A 133 -12.03 -32.90 -28.47
N SER A 134 -13.28 -33.36 -28.48
CA SER A 134 -14.02 -33.49 -29.73
C SER A 134 -14.88 -32.24 -29.91
N LEU A 135 -14.34 -31.26 -30.65
CA LEU A 135 -15.07 -30.03 -30.97
C LEU A 135 -15.81 -30.22 -32.28
N THR A 136 -17.13 -30.08 -32.25
CA THR A 136 -17.98 -30.22 -33.44
C THR A 136 -18.81 -28.95 -33.61
N LEU A 137 -18.53 -28.18 -34.66
CA LEU A 137 -19.31 -27.00 -35.03
C LEU A 137 -20.09 -27.28 -36.32
N LEU A 138 -21.41 -27.44 -36.18
CA LEU A 138 -22.31 -27.74 -37.30
C LEU A 138 -23.05 -26.50 -37.76
N TRP A 139 -23.38 -26.45 -39.05
CA TRP A 139 -24.31 -25.46 -39.58
C TRP A 139 -25.75 -25.81 -39.16
N PRO A 140 -26.65 -24.82 -38.91
CA PRO A 140 -28.00 -25.12 -38.49
C PRO A 140 -28.74 -25.92 -39.56
N GLY A 141 -29.33 -27.06 -39.16
CA GLY A 141 -30.01 -27.99 -40.07
C GLY A 141 -29.11 -28.99 -40.78
N SER A 142 -27.81 -29.02 -40.49
CA SER A 142 -26.90 -30.09 -40.93
C SER A 142 -26.83 -31.22 -39.90
N GLU A 143 -26.74 -32.47 -40.37
CA GLU A 143 -26.47 -33.63 -39.52
C GLU A 143 -24.96 -33.93 -39.53
N PRO A 144 -24.38 -34.37 -38.40
CA PRO A 144 -22.98 -34.78 -38.39
C PRO A 144 -22.78 -35.97 -39.34
N PRO A 145 -21.71 -35.98 -40.15
CA PRO A 145 -21.45 -37.09 -41.07
C PRO A 145 -21.34 -38.41 -40.32
N SER A 146 -21.90 -39.49 -40.88
CA SER A 146 -21.83 -40.82 -40.29
C SER A 146 -20.40 -41.35 -40.40
N GLY A 147 -19.79 -41.71 -39.26
CA GLY A 147 -18.47 -42.34 -39.24
C GLY A 147 -17.29 -41.36 -39.11
N THR A 148 -17.44 -40.23 -38.41
CA THR A 148 -16.32 -39.35 -38.07
C THR A 148 -15.20 -40.15 -37.40
N LEU A 149 -14.12 -40.39 -38.16
CA LEU A 149 -12.89 -41.00 -37.65
C LEU A 149 -12.26 -40.01 -36.68
N ILE A 150 -12.32 -40.34 -35.39
CA ILE A 150 -11.48 -39.68 -34.40
C ILE A 150 -10.06 -40.21 -34.62
N SER A 151 -9.27 -39.51 -35.44
CA SER A 151 -7.82 -39.70 -35.44
C SER A 151 -7.26 -38.88 -34.28
N SER A 152 -6.66 -39.57 -33.32
CA SER A 152 -5.90 -38.93 -32.24
C SER A 152 -4.43 -39.17 -32.55
N GLU A 153 -3.70 -38.12 -32.89
CA GLU A 153 -2.24 -38.18 -32.96
C GLU A 153 -1.65 -37.94 -31.57
N VAL A 154 -0.66 -38.75 -31.19
CA VAL A 154 0.11 -38.50 -29.97
C VAL A 154 1.03 -37.32 -30.24
N ALA A 155 1.08 -36.34 -29.34
CA ALA A 155 2.03 -35.24 -29.43
C ALA A 155 3.46 -35.80 -29.40
N ARG A 156 4.25 -35.48 -30.44
CA ARG A 156 5.64 -35.94 -30.61
C ARG A 156 6.65 -34.83 -30.43
N ASP A 157 6.25 -33.61 -30.77
CA ASP A 157 7.08 -32.42 -30.67
C ASP A 157 6.75 -31.68 -29.39
N PHE A 158 7.71 -31.67 -28.49
CA PHE A 158 7.62 -30.95 -27.22
C PHE A 158 8.75 -29.95 -27.13
N GLU A 159 8.41 -28.73 -26.73
CA GLU A 159 9.39 -27.68 -26.51
C GLU A 159 9.23 -27.11 -25.09
N VAL A 160 10.35 -26.96 -24.39
CA VAL A 160 10.38 -26.32 -23.08
C VAL A 160 10.73 -24.85 -23.30
N ARG A 161 9.83 -23.95 -22.93
CA ARG A 161 10.06 -22.50 -23.00
C ARG A 161 9.87 -21.86 -21.64
N LEU A 162 10.81 -21.02 -21.25
CA LEU A 162 10.72 -20.23 -20.03
C LEU A 162 10.31 -18.79 -20.33
N PRO A 163 9.25 -18.27 -19.68
CA PRO A 163 8.93 -16.86 -19.77
C PRO A 163 9.94 -16.02 -18.98
N GLY A 164 10.62 -15.13 -19.70
CA GLY A 164 11.51 -14.12 -19.14
C GLY A 164 10.76 -12.94 -18.51
N ARG A 165 11.52 -12.02 -17.90
CA ARG A 165 10.97 -10.81 -17.28
C ARG A 165 10.63 -9.76 -18.35
N PRO A 166 9.46 -9.10 -18.27
CA PRO A 166 9.19 -7.94 -19.10
C PRO A 166 10.19 -6.81 -18.83
N ARG A 167 10.41 -5.96 -19.85
CA ARG A 167 11.21 -4.74 -19.70
C ARG A 167 10.29 -3.55 -19.49
N TYR A 168 10.62 -2.75 -18.47
CA TYR A 168 9.87 -1.56 -18.10
C TYR A 168 10.77 -0.34 -18.16
N ARG A 169 10.24 0.76 -18.72
CA ARG A 169 10.89 2.07 -18.73
C ARG A 169 10.09 3.05 -17.88
N ALA A 170 10.75 3.73 -16.94
CA ALA A 170 10.08 4.76 -16.14
C ALA A 170 9.60 5.93 -17.01
N ILE A 171 8.37 6.39 -16.78
CA ILE A 171 7.75 7.53 -17.48
C ILE A 171 7.07 8.46 -16.46
N ALA A 172 6.72 9.67 -16.89
CA ALA A 172 5.97 10.59 -16.05
C ALA A 172 4.55 10.02 -15.78
N PRO A 173 4.00 10.23 -14.58
CA PRO A 173 2.61 9.89 -14.30
C PRO A 173 1.65 10.60 -15.24
N ARG A 174 0.54 9.94 -15.57
CA ARG A 174 -0.55 10.59 -16.31
C ARG A 174 -1.12 11.75 -15.50
N THR A 175 -1.73 12.69 -16.19
CA THR A 175 -2.33 13.89 -15.58
C THR A 175 -3.35 13.48 -14.50
N GLY A 176 -3.16 13.98 -13.27
CA GLY A 176 -4.04 13.66 -12.13
C GLY A 176 -3.69 12.37 -11.37
N SER A 177 -2.68 11.61 -11.81
CA SER A 177 -2.14 10.46 -11.07
C SER A 177 -0.86 10.82 -10.31
N THR A 178 -0.69 10.20 -9.15
CA THR A 178 0.55 10.26 -8.34
C THR A 178 1.19 8.88 -8.17
N ALA A 179 0.67 7.87 -8.87
CA ALA A 179 1.21 6.52 -8.86
C ALA A 179 2.59 6.49 -9.55
N LEU A 180 3.37 5.44 -9.28
CA LEU A 180 4.55 5.18 -10.12
C LEU A 180 4.07 4.77 -11.50
N SER A 181 4.76 5.29 -12.51
CA SER A 181 4.37 5.08 -13.90
C SER A 181 5.52 4.51 -14.72
N TYR A 182 5.23 3.44 -15.44
CA TYR A 182 6.17 2.78 -16.35
C TYR A 182 5.52 2.56 -17.71
N SER A 183 6.33 2.42 -18.76
CA SER A 183 5.91 1.86 -20.05
C SER A 183 6.50 0.47 -20.19
N ILE A 184 5.69 -0.53 -20.57
CA ILE A 184 6.18 -1.87 -20.89
C ILE A 184 6.67 -1.91 -22.33
N GLU A 185 7.85 -2.50 -22.56
CA GLU A 185 8.43 -2.58 -23.91
C GLU A 185 7.90 -3.82 -24.65
N PRO A 186 7.35 -3.67 -25.87
CA PRO A 186 6.99 -4.81 -26.71
C PRO A 186 8.24 -5.58 -27.11
N ALA A 187 8.21 -6.90 -26.92
CA ALA A 187 9.28 -7.82 -27.26
C ALA A 187 9.07 -8.53 -28.61
N GLY A 188 7.88 -8.41 -29.22
CA GLY A 188 7.61 -8.94 -30.56
C GLY A 188 6.14 -9.23 -30.82
N ILE A 189 5.89 -10.13 -31.77
CA ILE A 189 4.55 -10.62 -32.12
C ILE A 189 4.63 -12.16 -32.11
N ALA A 190 3.71 -12.82 -31.42
CA ALA A 190 3.56 -14.27 -31.44
C ALA A 190 2.32 -14.66 -32.25
N SER A 191 2.41 -15.80 -32.92
CA SER A 191 1.24 -16.54 -33.40
C SER A 191 0.84 -17.59 -32.36
N PRO A 192 -0.45 -17.97 -32.29
CA PRO A 192 -1.00 -18.91 -31.30
C PRO A 192 -0.19 -20.20 -31.14
N ASP A 193 0.41 -20.69 -32.23
CA ASP A 193 1.07 -22.01 -32.24
C ASP A 193 2.55 -21.92 -31.89
N SER A 194 3.14 -20.72 -31.91
CA SER A 194 4.51 -20.39 -31.51
C SER A 194 5.65 -21.25 -32.11
N GLY A 195 5.37 -22.18 -33.03
CA GLY A 195 6.30 -23.13 -33.66
C GLY A 195 6.34 -23.04 -35.18
N THR A 196 7.51 -23.37 -35.75
CA THR A 196 7.82 -23.32 -37.19
C THR A 196 7.36 -24.53 -37.99
N THR A 197 6.70 -25.52 -37.37
CA THR A 197 6.23 -26.71 -38.06
C THR A 197 4.89 -26.42 -38.76
N PRO A 198 4.80 -26.59 -40.09
CA PRO A 198 3.51 -26.72 -40.73
C PRO A 198 2.85 -27.98 -40.16
N LEU A 199 1.60 -27.87 -39.71
CA LEU A 199 0.75 -29.04 -39.54
C LEU A 199 0.81 -29.79 -40.86
N VAL A 200 1.33 -31.01 -40.85
CA VAL A 200 1.16 -31.93 -41.97
C VAL A 200 -0.36 -32.06 -42.12
N PRO A 201 -0.95 -31.74 -43.30
CA PRO A 201 -2.35 -32.01 -43.51
C PRO A 201 -2.52 -33.52 -43.48
N THR A 202 -2.94 -34.07 -42.35
CA THR A 202 -3.22 -35.50 -42.17
C THR A 202 -4.61 -35.80 -42.73
N SER A 203 -4.75 -35.57 -44.04
CA SER A 203 -5.51 -36.37 -44.98
C SER A 203 -5.24 -35.84 -46.40
N PRO A 204 -4.83 -36.68 -47.36
CA PRO A 204 -5.01 -36.32 -48.76
C PRO A 204 -6.52 -36.37 -49.02
N ASP A 205 -7.12 -35.26 -49.48
CA ASP A 205 -8.27 -35.21 -50.41
C ASP A 205 -9.16 -33.96 -50.28
N VAL A 206 -8.86 -33.00 -49.40
CA VAL A 206 -9.47 -31.66 -49.51
C VAL A 206 -8.42 -30.58 -49.28
N ALA A 207 -8.04 -29.88 -50.36
CA ALA A 207 -7.19 -28.70 -50.30
C ALA A 207 -7.92 -27.58 -49.56
N PHE A 208 -7.81 -27.53 -48.23
CA PHE A 208 -8.32 -26.42 -47.45
C PHE A 208 -7.58 -25.14 -47.81
N GLY A 209 -8.32 -24.02 -47.82
CA GLY A 209 -7.86 -22.70 -48.25
C GLY A 209 -6.74 -22.10 -47.40
N VAL A 210 -6.61 -20.78 -47.47
CA VAL A 210 -5.59 -20.05 -46.71
C VAL A 210 -5.92 -20.13 -45.21
N VAL A 211 -5.07 -20.83 -44.44
CA VAL A 211 -5.13 -20.80 -42.97
C VAL A 211 -4.47 -19.50 -42.50
N GLU A 212 -5.27 -18.55 -42.05
CA GLU A 212 -4.79 -17.33 -41.40
C GLU A 212 -4.67 -17.55 -39.89
N ARG A 213 -3.46 -17.36 -39.36
CA ARG A 213 -3.19 -17.46 -37.92
C ARG A 213 -3.29 -16.08 -37.29
N GLY A 214 -3.99 -15.99 -36.17
CA GLY A 214 -4.05 -14.76 -35.37
C GLY A 214 -2.66 -14.30 -34.92
N LYS A 215 -2.54 -13.03 -34.56
CA LYS A 215 -1.30 -12.44 -34.05
C LYS A 215 -1.56 -11.69 -32.76
N GLU A 216 -0.67 -11.87 -31.79
CA GLU A 216 -0.74 -11.19 -30.50
C GLU A 216 0.59 -10.52 -30.17
N ALA A 217 0.54 -9.35 -29.52
CA ALA A 217 1.72 -8.69 -28.99
C ALA A 217 2.39 -9.54 -27.91
N VAL A 218 3.72 -9.49 -27.89
CA VAL A 218 4.56 -10.18 -26.90
C VAL A 218 5.26 -9.14 -26.04
N TYR A 219 5.28 -9.34 -24.73
CA TYR A 219 5.90 -8.44 -23.75
C TYR A 219 6.99 -9.12 -22.91
N ARG A 220 7.24 -10.42 -23.15
CA ARG A 220 8.27 -11.22 -22.48
C ARG A 220 9.10 -11.97 -23.51
N THR A 221 10.36 -12.23 -23.20
CA THR A 221 11.15 -13.18 -23.99
C THR A 221 10.77 -14.60 -23.59
N LEU A 222 10.82 -15.54 -24.54
CA LEU A 222 10.70 -16.96 -24.26
C LEU A 222 12.06 -17.61 -24.52
N ASP A 223 12.68 -18.15 -23.48
CA ASP A 223 13.95 -18.85 -23.60
C ASP A 223 13.67 -20.34 -23.83
N THR A 224 14.04 -20.85 -25.01
CA THR A 224 13.92 -22.28 -25.34
C THR A 224 15.02 -23.08 -24.64
N LEU A 225 14.63 -24.17 -24.01
CA LEU A 225 15.53 -25.10 -23.35
C LEU A 225 15.43 -26.49 -23.97
N PRO A 226 16.54 -27.25 -23.97
CA PRO A 226 16.51 -28.62 -24.45
C PRO A 226 15.65 -29.47 -23.51
N LEU A 227 14.67 -30.16 -24.07
CA LEU A 227 13.85 -31.12 -23.35
C LEU A 227 14.69 -32.35 -22.96
N ALA A 228 14.95 -32.54 -21.67
CA ALA A 228 15.82 -33.61 -21.18
C ALA A 228 15.33 -35.00 -21.59
N ALA A 229 14.02 -35.28 -21.45
CA ALA A 229 13.42 -36.55 -21.83
C ALA A 229 13.53 -36.90 -23.33
N ALA A 230 13.72 -35.93 -24.21
CA ALA A 230 13.82 -36.15 -25.66
C ALA A 230 15.26 -36.31 -26.15
N GLN A 231 16.27 -36.05 -25.31
CA GLN A 231 17.67 -36.11 -25.73
C GLN A 231 18.08 -37.55 -26.08
N GLY A 232 18.50 -37.77 -27.33
CA GLY A 232 18.98 -39.07 -27.80
C GLY A 232 17.89 -40.13 -27.98
N VAL A 233 16.61 -39.76 -27.84
CA VAL A 233 15.48 -40.66 -28.00
C VAL A 233 15.16 -40.87 -29.49
N ARG A 234 15.08 -42.14 -29.90
CA ARG A 234 14.48 -42.55 -31.18
C ARG A 234 13.09 -43.10 -30.91
N LEU A 235 12.08 -42.59 -31.62
CA LEU A 235 10.69 -43.04 -31.47
C LEU A 235 10.45 -44.30 -32.29
N GLU A 236 9.84 -45.30 -31.67
CA GLU A 236 9.54 -46.60 -32.27
C GLU A 236 8.01 -46.78 -32.37
N GLY A 237 7.43 -46.42 -33.53
CA GLY A 237 5.99 -46.58 -33.81
C GLY A 237 5.17 -45.30 -33.63
N ASP A 238 3.89 -45.35 -34.00
CA ASP A 238 3.00 -44.17 -34.12
C ASP A 238 2.48 -43.63 -32.77
N LEU A 239 2.51 -44.46 -31.73
CA LEU A 239 2.08 -44.09 -30.37
C LEU A 239 3.23 -43.72 -29.43
N ASP A 240 4.49 -43.91 -29.86
CA ASP A 240 5.66 -43.62 -29.02
C ASP A 240 5.97 -42.13 -28.96
N ALA A 241 6.39 -41.69 -27.77
CA ALA A 241 6.71 -40.30 -27.43
C ALA A 241 7.91 -40.30 -26.46
N PRO A 242 8.70 -39.21 -26.39
CA PRO A 242 9.86 -39.16 -25.49
C PRO A 242 9.49 -39.32 -24.01
N PHE A 243 8.27 -38.95 -23.64
CA PHE A 243 7.67 -39.13 -22.32
C PHE A 243 6.13 -39.11 -22.46
N PHE A 244 5.43 -39.55 -21.42
CA PHE A 244 3.96 -39.51 -21.36
C PHE A 244 3.49 -38.69 -20.16
N LEU A 245 2.40 -37.97 -20.32
CA LEU A 245 1.75 -37.22 -19.25
C LEU A 245 0.60 -38.04 -18.67
N ALA A 246 0.50 -38.09 -17.34
CA ALA A 246 -0.55 -38.81 -16.63
C ALA A 246 -1.34 -37.87 -15.70
N PRO A 247 -2.46 -37.29 -16.18
CA PRO A 247 -3.37 -36.50 -15.35
C PRO A 247 -4.05 -37.37 -14.28
N LEU A 248 -3.74 -37.14 -13.01
CA LEU A 248 -4.26 -37.91 -11.88
C LEU A 248 -5.48 -37.26 -11.22
N GLY A 249 -5.69 -35.97 -11.46
CA GLY A 249 -6.73 -35.18 -10.81
C GLY A 249 -6.83 -33.80 -11.41
N GLU A 250 -7.85 -33.07 -10.96
CA GLU A 250 -8.15 -31.73 -11.45
C GLU A 250 -8.16 -30.70 -10.30
N TYR A 251 -7.86 -29.45 -10.62
CA TYR A 251 -7.99 -28.31 -9.70
C TYR A 251 -8.61 -27.10 -10.39
N ASP A 252 -9.17 -26.17 -9.61
CA ASP A 252 -9.62 -24.88 -10.10
C ASP A 252 -8.93 -23.78 -9.29
N LEU A 253 -8.05 -22.99 -9.93
CA LEU A 253 -7.37 -21.89 -9.26
C LEU A 253 -8.34 -20.87 -8.67
N ALA A 254 -9.51 -20.68 -9.28
CA ALA A 254 -10.51 -19.73 -8.79
C ALA A 254 -11.11 -20.16 -7.44
N GLN A 255 -10.91 -21.42 -7.03
CA GLN A 255 -11.41 -21.97 -5.77
C GLN A 255 -10.31 -22.06 -4.69
N LEU A 256 -9.08 -21.65 -4.99
CA LEU A 256 -8.01 -21.62 -3.99
C LEU A 256 -8.22 -20.46 -3.01
N GLU A 257 -8.26 -20.77 -1.72
CA GLU A 257 -8.29 -19.77 -0.65
C GLU A 257 -6.87 -19.23 -0.42
N LEU A 258 -6.43 -18.33 -1.30
CA LEU A 258 -5.12 -17.70 -1.19
C LEU A 258 -5.13 -16.65 -0.05
N PRO A 259 -4.01 -16.41 0.65
CA PRO A 259 -3.94 -15.42 1.74
C PRO A 259 -4.36 -14.00 1.26
N GLN A 260 -5.57 -13.57 1.64
CA GLN A 260 -6.22 -12.38 1.05
C GLN A 260 -5.80 -11.03 1.66
N ASN A 261 -4.85 -10.99 2.60
CA ASN A 261 -4.51 -9.73 3.25
C ASN A 261 -3.68 -8.83 2.30
N GLN A 262 -4.37 -7.94 1.59
CA GLN A 262 -3.81 -6.98 0.64
C GLN A 262 -2.74 -6.06 1.28
N LEU A 263 -2.76 -5.89 2.60
CA LEU A 263 -1.78 -5.08 3.34
C LEU A 263 -0.43 -5.81 3.54
N SER A 264 -0.46 -7.14 3.62
CA SER A 264 0.72 -8.01 3.75
C SER A 264 0.88 -8.89 2.52
N TYR A 265 0.75 -8.27 1.35
CA TYR A 265 0.74 -8.96 0.07
C TYR A 265 2.15 -9.44 -0.32
N VAL A 266 2.28 -10.75 -0.49
CA VAL A 266 3.41 -11.39 -1.19
C VAL A 266 2.81 -12.47 -2.08
N PRO A 267 2.77 -12.28 -3.41
CA PRO A 267 2.09 -13.20 -4.32
C PRO A 267 2.64 -14.62 -4.11
N LEU A 268 1.76 -15.61 -4.20
CA LEU A 268 2.15 -17.03 -4.19
C LEU A 268 2.73 -17.49 -5.55
N GLY A 269 3.33 -16.56 -6.29
CA GLY A 269 3.93 -16.79 -7.60
C GLY A 269 2.89 -17.23 -8.61
N ALA A 270 3.01 -18.47 -9.09
CA ALA A 270 2.19 -19.02 -10.16
C ALA A 270 0.69 -19.11 -9.80
N TYR A 271 0.34 -19.24 -8.51
CA TYR A 271 -1.05 -19.36 -8.05
C TYR A 271 -1.78 -18.02 -7.89
N ASP A 272 -1.04 -16.91 -7.85
CA ASP A 272 -1.57 -15.57 -7.57
C ASP A 272 -0.94 -14.56 -8.54
N PRO A 273 -1.29 -14.62 -9.84
CA PRO A 273 -0.79 -13.65 -10.81
C PRO A 273 -1.26 -12.23 -10.42
N PRO A 274 -0.44 -11.19 -10.61
CA PRO A 274 -0.83 -9.84 -10.25
C PRO A 274 -2.05 -9.40 -11.07
N SER A 275 -3.10 -8.95 -10.36
CA SER A 275 -4.28 -8.35 -10.99
C SER A 275 -3.87 -7.18 -11.88
N THR A 276 -4.34 -7.18 -13.14
CA THR A 276 -4.06 -6.13 -14.12
C THR A 276 -5.37 -5.52 -14.56
N THR A 277 -5.54 -4.22 -14.33
CA THR A 277 -6.81 -3.52 -14.59
C THR A 277 -6.58 -2.34 -15.50
N LEU A 278 -7.27 -2.24 -16.63
CA LEU A 278 -7.26 -1.07 -17.49
C LEU A 278 -7.98 0.09 -16.79
N VAL A 279 -7.28 1.20 -16.56
CA VAL A 279 -7.77 2.36 -15.78
C VAL A 279 -7.82 3.65 -16.59
N ALA A 280 -7.11 3.74 -17.71
CA ALA A 280 -7.17 4.89 -18.61
C ALA A 280 -6.87 4.49 -20.06
N ASP A 281 -7.34 5.30 -21.01
CA ASP A 281 -7.13 5.09 -22.44
C ASP A 281 -5.69 5.42 -22.88
N ASN A 282 -5.42 5.40 -24.18
CA ASN A 282 -4.11 5.73 -24.74
C ASN A 282 -3.68 7.21 -24.56
N VAL A 283 -4.63 8.13 -24.36
CA VAL A 283 -4.37 9.57 -24.12
C VAL A 283 -4.22 9.87 -22.63
N GLY A 284 -4.60 8.93 -21.76
CA GLY A 284 -4.52 9.04 -20.30
C GLY A 284 -5.82 9.49 -19.64
N GLU A 285 -6.92 9.54 -20.39
CA GLU A 285 -8.25 9.85 -19.85
C GLU A 285 -8.78 8.65 -19.04
N PRO A 286 -9.32 8.88 -17.82
CA PRO A 286 -9.82 7.81 -16.97
C PRO A 286 -10.92 6.99 -17.65
N LEU A 287 -10.79 5.66 -17.59
CA LEU A 287 -11.81 4.71 -18.01
C LEU A 287 -12.41 4.01 -16.78
N PRO A 288 -13.67 3.52 -16.86
CA PRO A 288 -14.17 2.55 -15.89
C PRO A 288 -13.18 1.37 -15.80
N PRO A 289 -12.76 0.96 -14.59
CA PRO A 289 -11.78 -0.11 -14.44
C PRO A 289 -12.25 -1.41 -15.10
N VAL A 290 -11.47 -1.95 -16.04
CA VAL A 290 -11.75 -3.23 -16.71
C VAL A 290 -10.61 -4.21 -16.42
N GLU A 291 -10.93 -5.37 -15.85
CA GLU A 291 -9.95 -6.43 -15.60
C GLU A 291 -9.44 -7.04 -16.92
N ILE A 292 -8.12 -7.11 -17.06
CA ILE A 292 -7.45 -7.75 -18.19
C ILE A 292 -7.05 -9.17 -17.78
N LYS A 293 -7.64 -10.16 -18.47
CA LYS A 293 -7.35 -11.58 -18.26
C LYS A 293 -6.15 -12.04 -19.09
N PRO A 294 -5.43 -13.09 -18.65
CA PRO A 294 -4.38 -13.71 -19.46
C PRO A 294 -4.97 -14.36 -20.72
N THR A 295 -4.16 -14.38 -21.78
CA THR A 295 -4.43 -15.12 -23.03
C THR A 295 -3.69 -16.47 -23.01
N PHE A 296 -3.74 -17.26 -24.09
CA PHE A 296 -2.92 -18.48 -24.21
C PHE A 296 -1.46 -18.19 -24.58
N ASN A 297 -1.12 -16.94 -24.85
CA ASN A 297 0.25 -16.54 -25.13
C ASN A 297 1.04 -16.46 -23.82
N ALA A 298 1.93 -17.44 -23.59
CA ALA A 298 2.82 -17.47 -22.42
C ALA A 298 3.73 -16.22 -22.31
N ALA A 299 3.89 -15.48 -23.41
CA ALA A 299 4.67 -14.25 -23.47
C ALA A 299 3.80 -12.97 -23.58
N GLY A 300 2.47 -13.08 -23.39
CA GLY A 300 1.50 -11.98 -23.45
C GLY A 300 1.68 -10.95 -22.34
N LEU A 301 0.72 -10.05 -22.12
CA LEU A 301 0.81 -9.00 -21.09
C LEU A 301 0.71 -9.57 -19.66
N VAL A 302 -0.35 -10.34 -19.40
CA VAL A 302 -0.62 -10.97 -18.11
C VAL A 302 -0.09 -12.40 -18.14
N ALA A 303 0.63 -12.80 -17.09
CA ALA A 303 1.17 -14.16 -17.01
C ALA A 303 0.04 -15.19 -16.89
N VAL A 304 0.15 -16.27 -17.65
CA VAL A 304 -0.81 -17.38 -17.58
C VAL A 304 -0.53 -18.17 -16.30
N PRO A 305 -1.54 -18.39 -15.44
CA PRO A 305 -1.38 -19.30 -14.31
C PRO A 305 -1.08 -20.73 -14.80
N PRO A 306 -0.51 -21.60 -13.95
CA PRO A 306 -0.20 -22.96 -14.34
C PRO A 306 -1.49 -23.70 -14.72
N LEU A 307 -1.47 -24.35 -15.88
CA LEU A 307 -2.56 -25.25 -16.32
C LEU A 307 -2.35 -26.68 -15.83
N ALA A 308 -1.14 -27.02 -15.37
CA ALA A 308 -0.86 -28.27 -14.67
C ALA A 308 0.28 -28.09 -13.66
N VAL A 309 0.28 -28.93 -12.65
CA VAL A 309 1.32 -29.03 -11.61
C VAL A 309 1.84 -30.47 -11.60
N THR A 310 3.17 -30.63 -11.49
CA THR A 310 3.84 -31.93 -11.38
C THR A 310 4.74 -32.00 -10.14
N ASP A 311 5.27 -33.18 -9.85
CA ASP A 311 6.24 -33.41 -8.79
C ASP A 311 7.67 -33.00 -9.22
N ILE A 312 8.62 -32.99 -8.28
CA ILE A 312 9.99 -32.53 -8.55
C ILE A 312 10.72 -33.47 -9.52
N GLU A 313 10.38 -34.76 -9.48
CA GLU A 313 10.89 -35.79 -10.38
C GLU A 313 10.35 -35.61 -11.80
N GLY A 314 9.07 -35.31 -11.97
CA GLY A 314 8.45 -34.95 -13.24
C GLY A 314 9.08 -33.68 -13.82
N ALA A 315 9.34 -32.68 -12.97
CA ALA A 315 10.09 -31.51 -13.37
C ALA A 315 11.51 -31.88 -13.85
N ALA A 316 12.20 -32.82 -13.19
CA ALA A 316 13.51 -33.30 -13.62
C ALA A 316 13.49 -34.05 -14.96
N VAL A 317 12.43 -34.82 -15.24
CA VAL A 317 12.23 -35.45 -16.56
C VAL A 317 12.14 -34.39 -17.67
N LEU A 318 11.47 -33.26 -17.39
CA LEU A 318 11.27 -32.20 -18.37
C LEU A 318 12.47 -31.25 -18.49
N ARG A 319 13.12 -30.93 -17.36
CA ARG A 319 14.13 -29.86 -17.22
C ARG A 319 15.56 -30.36 -17.02
N GLY A 320 15.74 -31.65 -16.75
CA GLY A 320 17.02 -32.25 -16.36
C GLY A 320 17.30 -32.14 -14.86
N ASP A 321 18.57 -32.32 -14.48
CA ASP A 321 18.98 -32.52 -13.07
C ASP A 321 18.82 -31.30 -12.16
N ASN A 322 18.63 -30.09 -12.72
CA ASN A 322 18.47 -28.85 -11.96
C ASN A 322 17.12 -28.15 -12.29
N PRO A 323 15.98 -28.72 -11.86
CA PRO A 323 14.65 -28.21 -12.23
C PRO A 323 14.19 -27.01 -11.39
N ILE A 324 14.92 -26.60 -10.35
CA ILE A 324 14.50 -25.59 -9.36
C ILE A 324 15.06 -24.22 -9.72
N ASP A 325 14.18 -23.26 -10.02
CA ASP A 325 14.57 -21.87 -10.31
C ASP A 325 14.57 -20.97 -9.05
N ALA A 326 13.67 -21.22 -8.10
CA ALA A 326 13.53 -20.43 -6.88
C ALA A 326 12.96 -21.25 -5.72
N VAL A 327 13.33 -20.89 -4.49
CA VAL A 327 12.83 -21.52 -3.26
C VAL A 327 12.28 -20.45 -2.32
N ARG A 328 11.03 -20.61 -1.88
CA ARG A 328 10.44 -19.75 -0.85
C ARG A 328 10.62 -20.40 0.52
N VAL A 329 11.33 -19.71 1.41
CA VAL A 329 11.61 -20.20 2.77
C VAL A 329 10.71 -19.52 3.79
N ARG A 330 9.99 -20.31 4.59
CA ARG A 330 9.17 -19.82 5.72
C ARG A 330 9.84 -20.18 7.04
N VAL A 331 10.19 -19.16 7.83
CA VAL A 331 10.77 -19.33 9.16
C VAL A 331 9.68 -19.69 10.18
N LYS A 332 9.87 -20.78 10.92
CA LYS A 332 8.92 -21.29 11.92
C LYS A 332 8.98 -20.47 13.21
N GLY A 333 7.86 -20.39 13.93
CA GLY A 333 7.80 -19.86 15.31
C GLY A 333 7.60 -18.35 15.41
N LEU A 334 7.31 -17.67 14.31
CA LEU A 334 7.06 -16.24 14.26
C LEU A 334 5.56 -15.98 14.11
N SER A 335 4.94 -15.33 15.10
CA SER A 335 3.54 -14.88 15.04
C SER A 335 3.41 -13.45 14.53
N ASP A 336 4.38 -12.59 14.83
CA ASP A 336 4.33 -11.15 14.60
C ASP A 336 5.60 -10.64 13.92
N TYR A 337 5.50 -9.51 13.21
CA TYR A 337 6.63 -8.85 12.56
C TYR A 337 7.37 -7.89 13.53
N GLY A 338 7.71 -8.38 14.72
CA GLY A 338 8.46 -7.64 15.74
C GLY A 338 9.95 -7.47 15.44
N ALA A 339 10.68 -6.77 16.30
CA ALA A 339 12.13 -6.60 16.16
C ALA A 339 12.88 -7.95 16.23
N GLU A 340 12.51 -8.82 17.17
CA GLU A 340 13.10 -10.15 17.33
C GLU A 340 12.83 -11.06 16.12
N ALA A 341 11.60 -11.06 15.62
CA ALA A 341 11.22 -11.80 14.41
C ALA A 341 12.02 -11.34 13.19
N ARG A 342 12.21 -10.02 13.03
CA ARG A 342 13.05 -9.45 11.97
C ARG A 342 14.50 -9.92 12.07
N THR A 343 15.11 -9.81 13.24
CA THR A 343 16.49 -10.27 13.45
C THR A 343 16.64 -11.77 13.14
N THR A 344 15.64 -12.56 13.51
CA THR A 344 15.62 -14.00 13.20
C THR A 344 15.56 -14.26 11.68
N VAL A 345 14.66 -13.58 10.97
CA VAL A 345 14.52 -13.70 9.51
C VAL A 345 15.77 -13.21 8.78
N GLU A 346 16.34 -12.09 9.21
CA GLU A 346 17.59 -11.53 8.67
C GLU A 346 18.77 -12.46 8.90
N GLY A 347 18.85 -13.12 10.06
CA GLY A 347 19.86 -14.13 10.36
C GLY A 347 19.78 -15.32 9.41
N VAL A 348 18.57 -15.90 9.23
CA VAL A 348 18.35 -17.01 8.29
C VAL A 348 18.66 -16.61 6.86
N ALA A 349 18.22 -15.42 6.42
CA ALA A 349 18.52 -14.93 5.07
C ALA A 349 20.03 -14.75 4.83
N THR A 350 20.76 -14.28 5.84
CA THR A 350 22.23 -14.14 5.78
C THR A 350 22.92 -15.50 5.66
N GLU A 351 22.43 -16.52 6.38
CA GLU A 351 22.95 -17.88 6.30
C GLU A 351 22.76 -18.47 4.88
N ILE A 352 21.57 -18.30 4.30
CA ILE A 352 21.25 -18.76 2.94
C ILE A 352 22.11 -18.00 1.90
N ALA A 353 22.23 -16.68 2.03
CA ALA A 353 23.09 -15.88 1.16
C ALA A 353 24.57 -16.31 1.26
N GLY A 354 25.03 -16.69 2.46
CA GLY A 354 26.37 -17.23 2.69
C GLY A 354 26.67 -18.54 1.95
N MET A 355 25.64 -19.28 1.51
CA MET A 355 25.78 -20.48 0.66
C MET A 355 25.91 -20.14 -0.83
N GLY A 356 25.79 -18.86 -1.22
CA GLY A 356 25.90 -18.40 -2.61
C GLY A 356 24.58 -18.18 -3.34
N PHE A 357 23.44 -18.22 -2.63
CA PHE A 357 22.12 -17.95 -3.21
C PHE A 357 21.76 -16.46 -3.18
N ASP A 358 21.09 -15.99 -4.23
CA ASP A 358 20.43 -14.68 -4.20
C ASP A 358 19.20 -14.76 -3.27
N THR A 359 19.15 -13.88 -2.27
CA THR A 359 18.21 -14.01 -1.15
C THR A 359 17.50 -12.68 -0.88
N ASP A 360 16.19 -12.65 -1.10
CA ASP A 360 15.33 -11.51 -0.80
C ASP A 360 14.40 -11.80 0.39
N ILE A 361 14.34 -10.86 1.33
CA ILE A 361 13.43 -10.94 2.48
C ILE A 361 12.08 -10.32 2.07
N VAL A 362 11.10 -11.17 1.79
CA VAL A 362 9.72 -10.73 1.46
C VAL A 362 8.84 -10.48 2.68
N ALA A 363 9.28 -10.87 3.88
CA ALA A 363 8.53 -10.64 5.12
C ALA A 363 8.35 -9.13 5.39
N GLY A 364 7.13 -8.71 5.73
CA GLY A 364 6.80 -7.29 5.94
C GLY A 364 6.72 -6.46 4.65
N SER A 365 6.57 -7.11 3.48
CA SER A 365 6.28 -6.43 2.21
C SER A 365 4.81 -6.03 2.11
N SER A 366 4.53 -5.03 1.28
CA SER A 366 3.17 -4.58 0.96
C SER A 366 3.07 -4.27 -0.52
N ALA A 367 1.88 -4.48 -1.08
CA ALA A 367 1.56 -4.02 -2.42
C ALA A 367 1.63 -2.49 -2.52
N ARG A 368 2.10 -2.02 -3.67
CA ARG A 368 2.07 -0.63 -4.12
C ARG A 368 1.40 -0.59 -5.49
N PRO A 369 0.36 0.24 -5.69
CA PRO A 369 -0.24 0.42 -7.01
C PRO A 369 0.77 1.10 -7.95
N VAL A 370 0.92 0.54 -9.14
CA VAL A 370 1.80 1.01 -10.22
C VAL A 370 0.98 1.06 -11.50
N GLU A 371 1.03 2.19 -12.20
CA GLU A 371 0.41 2.36 -13.51
C GLU A 371 1.44 2.01 -14.60
N VAL A 372 1.04 1.17 -15.55
CA VAL A 372 1.86 0.71 -16.67
C VAL A 372 1.16 1.08 -17.97
N PHE A 373 1.81 1.89 -18.81
CA PHE A 373 1.37 2.15 -20.17
C PHE A 373 1.74 0.95 -21.06
N VAL A 374 0.76 0.46 -21.82
CA VAL A 374 0.88 -0.74 -22.66
C VAL A 374 0.80 -0.38 -24.14
N PRO A 375 1.95 -0.19 -24.81
CA PRO A 375 1.99 0.11 -26.23
C PRO A 375 1.83 -1.14 -27.10
N GLY A 376 1.39 -0.94 -28.35
CA GLY A 376 1.49 -1.94 -29.42
C GLY A 376 0.64 -3.20 -29.23
N TYR A 377 -0.46 -3.11 -28.48
CA TYR A 377 -1.24 -4.28 -28.07
C TYR A 377 -2.06 -4.87 -29.22
N TRP A 378 -2.73 -4.02 -30.01
CA TRP A 378 -3.59 -4.46 -31.12
C TRP A 378 -2.80 -4.53 -32.43
N VAL A 379 -1.97 -5.57 -32.57
CA VAL A 379 -1.03 -5.77 -33.69
C VAL A 379 -1.71 -5.95 -35.06
N GLU A 380 -2.98 -6.36 -35.07
CA GLU A 380 -3.75 -6.57 -36.31
C GLU A 380 -4.36 -5.26 -36.86
N ARG A 381 -4.49 -4.22 -36.02
CA ARG A 381 -5.01 -2.92 -36.43
C ARG A 381 -3.93 -2.13 -37.18
N LYS A 382 -4.35 -1.31 -38.15
CA LYS A 382 -3.46 -0.45 -38.95
C LYS A 382 -3.94 1.01 -38.84
N PRO A 383 -3.18 1.91 -38.18
CA PRO A 383 -1.91 1.68 -37.48
C PRO A 383 -2.07 0.78 -36.26
N VAL A 384 -0.97 0.20 -35.76
CA VAL A 384 -0.98 -0.60 -34.52
C VAL A 384 -1.44 0.30 -33.38
N GLU A 385 -2.44 -0.15 -32.63
CA GLU A 385 -3.03 0.62 -31.53
C GLU A 385 -2.54 0.13 -30.16
N ASP A 386 -2.40 1.08 -29.24
CA ASP A 386 -2.04 0.84 -27.85
C ASP A 386 -3.26 0.39 -27.04
N LEU A 387 -3.03 -0.31 -25.92
CA LEU A 387 -4.13 -0.68 -25.01
C LEU A 387 -4.51 0.48 -24.09
N GLY A 388 -3.53 1.27 -23.63
CA GLY A 388 -3.71 2.34 -22.66
C GLY A 388 -2.93 2.09 -21.36
N TRP A 389 -3.46 2.60 -20.24
CA TRP A 389 -2.82 2.46 -18.92
C TRP A 389 -3.49 1.37 -18.09
N VAL A 390 -2.68 0.41 -17.64
CA VAL A 390 -3.11 -0.63 -16.71
C VAL A 390 -2.54 -0.39 -15.32
N GLU A 391 -3.32 -0.63 -14.27
CA GLU A 391 -2.87 -0.63 -12.89
C GLU A 391 -2.52 -2.04 -12.44
N GLN A 392 -1.39 -2.18 -11.74
CA GLN A 392 -0.90 -3.44 -11.16
C GLN A 392 -0.44 -3.23 -9.71
N GLY A 393 -0.62 -4.24 -8.87
CA GLY A 393 -0.12 -4.25 -7.48
C GLY A 393 1.28 -4.85 -7.38
N TRP A 394 2.32 -4.02 -7.36
CA TRP A 394 3.71 -4.49 -7.24
C TRP A 394 4.14 -4.64 -5.78
N THR A 395 4.90 -5.69 -5.48
CA THR A 395 5.39 -5.94 -4.11
C THR A 395 6.55 -5.00 -3.78
N THR A 396 6.40 -4.19 -2.73
CA THR A 396 7.49 -3.36 -2.19
C THR A 396 8.06 -4.01 -0.94
N ILE A 397 9.33 -4.39 -1.00
CA ILE A 397 10.07 -5.02 0.10
C ILE A 397 10.34 -4.00 1.21
N GLY A 398 10.30 -4.44 2.47
CA GLY A 398 10.62 -3.60 3.64
C GLY A 398 9.58 -2.52 3.95
N ALA A 399 8.36 -2.64 3.40
CA ALA A 399 7.28 -1.69 3.61
C ALA A 399 6.94 -1.50 5.10
N ALA A 400 6.78 -2.60 5.85
CA ALA A 400 6.45 -2.56 7.27
C ALA A 400 7.53 -1.82 8.09
N ARG A 401 8.82 -2.04 7.79
CA ARG A 401 9.93 -1.34 8.46
C ARG A 401 9.86 0.16 8.23
N ARG A 402 9.55 0.60 7.01
CA ARG A 402 9.41 2.03 6.66
C ARG A 402 8.23 2.67 7.38
N VAL A 403 7.09 1.98 7.43
CA VAL A 403 5.88 2.47 8.10
C VAL A 403 6.13 2.61 9.61
N GLU A 404 6.73 1.60 10.23
CA GLU A 404 7.05 1.60 11.66
C GLU A 404 8.06 2.70 12.01
N SER A 405 9.18 2.81 11.29
CA SER A 405 10.18 3.85 11.58
C SER A 405 9.65 5.26 11.30
N GLY A 406 8.85 5.40 10.24
CA GLY A 406 8.25 6.67 9.85
C GLY A 406 7.21 7.17 10.85
N LEU A 407 6.18 6.35 11.12
CA LEU A 407 5.11 6.72 12.05
C LEU A 407 5.59 6.74 13.50
N GLY A 408 6.50 5.83 13.87
CA GLY A 408 7.10 5.78 15.20
C GLY A 408 7.87 7.06 15.54
N LEU A 409 8.67 7.57 14.60
CA LEU A 409 9.37 8.84 14.77
C LEU A 409 8.39 10.00 14.91
N THR A 410 7.40 10.10 14.01
CA THR A 410 6.37 11.16 14.05
C THR A 410 5.63 11.18 15.38
N ASN A 411 5.15 10.03 15.85
CA ASN A 411 4.43 9.92 17.12
C ASN A 411 5.34 10.26 18.33
N THR A 412 6.60 9.84 18.30
CA THR A 412 7.56 10.14 19.37
C THR A 412 7.89 11.64 19.44
N VAL A 413 8.08 12.28 18.29
CA VAL A 413 8.33 13.74 18.21
C VAL A 413 7.11 14.52 18.65
N LEU A 414 5.91 14.13 18.22
CA LEU A 414 4.65 14.74 18.64
C LEU A 414 4.43 14.63 20.16
N LEU A 415 4.72 13.47 20.75
CA LEU A 415 4.68 13.28 22.20
C LEU A 415 5.69 14.19 22.91
N ALA A 416 6.94 14.24 22.44
CA ALA A 416 7.97 15.09 23.02
C ALA A 416 7.59 16.57 22.95
N LEU A 417 7.02 17.02 21.83
CA LEU A 417 6.57 18.39 21.63
C LEU A 417 5.40 18.74 22.56
N GLY A 418 4.43 17.83 22.73
CA GLY A 418 3.34 17.99 23.69
C GLY A 418 3.83 18.11 25.13
N VAL A 419 4.82 17.29 25.53
CA VAL A 419 5.46 17.37 26.85
C VAL A 419 6.19 18.70 27.04
N ILE A 420 6.99 19.13 26.06
CA ILE A 420 7.69 20.42 26.10
C ILE A 420 6.69 21.58 26.24
N ALA A 421 5.61 21.56 25.45
CA ALA A 421 4.56 22.57 25.53
C ALA A 421 3.90 22.59 26.93
N ALA A 422 3.60 21.43 27.51
CA ALA A 422 3.05 21.32 28.87
C ALA A 422 4.02 21.82 29.96
N LEU A 423 5.32 21.55 29.82
CA LEU A 423 6.34 22.04 30.74
C LEU A 423 6.49 23.57 30.66
N VAL A 424 6.50 24.13 29.45
CA VAL A 424 6.52 25.58 29.24
C VAL A 424 5.24 26.23 29.79
N PHE A 425 4.09 25.60 29.58
CA PHE A 425 2.81 26.03 30.16
C PHE A 425 2.89 26.14 31.67
N ALA A 426 3.35 25.08 32.34
CA ALA A 426 3.48 25.06 33.79
C ALA A 426 4.48 26.09 34.31
N ALA A 427 5.68 26.16 33.71
CA ALA A 427 6.70 27.13 34.11
C ALA A 427 6.19 28.57 34.00
N THR A 428 5.49 28.88 32.90
CA THR A 428 4.90 30.19 32.64
C THR A 428 3.85 30.53 33.71
N LEU A 429 2.92 29.61 34.01
CA LEU A 429 1.92 29.81 35.06
C LEU A 429 2.55 30.08 36.43
N HIS A 430 3.53 29.26 36.83
CA HIS A 430 4.22 29.44 38.11
C HIS A 430 4.90 30.80 38.21
N VAL A 431 5.54 31.29 37.14
CA VAL A 431 6.16 32.62 37.12
C VAL A 431 5.12 33.73 37.27
N THR A 432 3.96 33.64 36.61
CA THR A 432 2.91 34.66 36.74
C THR A 432 2.22 34.66 38.10
N GLU A 433 2.05 33.50 38.74
CA GLU A 433 1.38 33.38 40.03
C GLU A 433 2.21 33.88 41.21
N LEU A 434 3.54 34.01 41.07
CA LEU A 434 4.44 34.44 42.15
C LEU A 434 3.93 35.69 42.90
N LYS A 435 3.51 36.73 42.18
CA LYS A 435 3.09 37.99 42.79
C LYS A 435 1.73 37.88 43.50
N SER A 436 0.78 37.18 42.89
CA SER A 436 -0.55 36.94 43.46
C SER A 436 -0.46 36.09 44.73
N ARG A 437 0.38 35.04 44.70
CA ARG A 437 0.60 34.18 45.86
C ARG A 437 1.37 34.90 46.97
N ALA A 438 2.28 35.83 46.64
CA ALA A 438 2.99 36.62 47.64
C ALA A 438 2.04 37.49 48.49
N SER A 439 1.02 38.13 47.88
CA SER A 439 0.05 38.92 48.64
C SER A 439 -0.85 38.05 49.52
N GLU A 440 -1.27 36.88 49.02
CA GLU A 440 -2.04 35.90 49.80
C GLU A 440 -1.25 35.38 51.01
N ILE A 441 0.03 35.03 50.80
CA ILE A 441 0.93 34.59 51.88
C ILE A 441 1.12 35.70 52.93
N ALA A 442 1.24 36.96 52.50
CA ALA A 442 1.36 38.09 53.41
C ALA A 442 0.10 38.28 54.28
N VAL A 443 -1.09 38.10 53.71
CA VAL A 443 -2.37 38.13 54.45
C VAL A 443 -2.45 36.96 55.44
N LEU A 444 -2.15 35.74 55.01
CA LEU A 444 -2.16 34.55 55.87
C LEU A 444 -1.18 34.68 57.04
N HIS A 445 0.02 35.22 56.79
CA HIS A 445 0.99 35.51 57.82
C HIS A 445 0.50 36.61 58.78
N GLY A 446 -0.19 37.64 58.26
CA GLY A 446 -0.82 38.70 59.06
C GLY A 446 -1.94 38.19 59.98
N VAL A 447 -2.64 37.12 59.58
CA VAL A 447 -3.67 36.43 60.38
C VAL A 447 -3.04 35.46 61.41
N GLY A 448 -1.71 35.29 61.41
CA GLY A 448 -0.98 34.51 62.41
C GLY A 448 -0.66 33.06 62.00
N TRP A 449 -0.80 32.70 60.72
CA TRP A 449 -0.44 31.36 60.26
C TRP A 449 1.08 31.16 60.26
N ASN A 450 1.53 30.00 60.78
CA ASN A 450 2.95 29.63 60.76
C ASN A 450 3.42 29.33 59.33
N ARG A 451 4.68 29.66 59.01
CA ARG A 451 5.32 29.45 57.70
C ARG A 451 5.26 28.00 57.23
N LEU A 452 5.38 27.05 58.15
CA LEU A 452 5.28 25.62 57.85
C LEU A 452 3.85 25.22 57.44
N THR A 453 2.83 25.86 58.01
CA THR A 453 1.42 25.60 57.66
C THR A 453 1.12 26.12 56.25
N ILE A 454 1.60 27.32 55.92
CA ILE A 454 1.47 27.91 54.59
C ILE A 454 2.22 27.06 53.54
N ALA A 455 3.47 26.68 53.82
CA ALA A 455 4.26 25.83 52.93
C ALA A 455 3.60 24.47 52.69
N ARG A 456 3.08 23.82 53.75
CA ARG A 456 2.36 22.55 53.63
C ARG A 456 1.09 22.67 52.81
N TRP A 457 0.34 23.74 52.96
CA TRP A 457 -0.90 23.95 52.21
C TRP A 457 -0.62 24.10 50.70
N ILE A 458 0.35 24.92 50.32
CA ILE A 458 0.74 25.08 48.90
C ILE A 458 1.35 23.78 48.36
N LEU A 459 2.17 23.08 49.14
CA LEU A 459 2.74 21.80 48.73
C LEU A 459 1.63 20.74 48.53
N ALA A 460 0.59 20.74 49.35
CA ALA A 460 -0.55 19.83 49.20
C ALA A 460 -1.34 20.10 47.91
N GLU A 461 -1.51 21.38 47.52
CA GLU A 461 -2.12 21.77 46.24
C GLU A 461 -1.30 21.23 45.06
N LEU A 462 0.02 21.40 45.10
CA LEU A 462 0.95 20.92 44.06
C LEU A 462 0.99 19.39 43.96
N VAL A 463 0.98 18.71 45.10
CA VAL A 463 0.92 17.23 45.16
C VAL A 463 -0.41 16.75 44.57
N LEU A 464 -1.53 17.42 44.85
CA LEU A 464 -2.82 17.07 44.27
C LEU A 464 -2.80 17.22 42.75
N SER A 465 -2.25 18.32 42.22
CA SER A 465 -2.08 18.49 40.77
C SER A 465 -1.20 17.41 40.16
N ALA A 466 -0.08 17.08 40.80
CA ALA A 466 0.82 16.01 40.34
C ALA A 466 0.16 14.63 40.38
N LEU A 467 -0.68 14.34 41.39
CA LEU A 467 -1.46 13.11 41.49
C LEU A 467 -2.50 13.00 40.39
N VAL A 468 -3.18 14.10 40.02
CA VAL A 468 -4.13 14.11 38.89
C VAL A 468 -3.40 13.82 37.58
N VAL A 469 -2.26 14.48 37.34
CA VAL A 469 -1.43 14.23 36.14
C VAL A 469 -0.93 12.79 36.13
N ALA A 470 -0.47 12.26 37.27
CA ALA A 470 -0.04 10.89 37.40
C ALA A 470 -1.19 9.92 37.10
N ALA A 471 -2.36 10.11 37.71
CA ALA A 471 -3.51 9.23 37.53
C ALA A 471 -3.99 9.21 36.08
N VAL A 472 -4.11 10.38 35.44
CA VAL A 472 -4.49 10.49 34.02
C VAL A 472 -3.42 9.86 33.13
N GLY A 473 -2.15 10.17 33.37
CA GLY A 473 -1.02 9.64 32.62
C GLY A 473 -0.91 8.12 32.73
N THR A 474 -0.96 7.57 33.94
CA THR A 474 -0.91 6.12 34.16
C THR A 474 -2.14 5.41 33.60
N SER A 475 -3.32 6.02 33.67
CA SER A 475 -4.53 5.45 33.06
C SER A 475 -4.39 5.39 31.54
N ALA A 476 -3.90 6.46 30.91
CA ALA A 476 -3.61 6.47 29.48
C ALA A 476 -2.53 5.44 29.09
N TRP A 477 -1.50 5.28 29.92
CA TRP A 477 -0.44 4.28 29.72
C TRP A 477 -0.92 2.83 29.86
N LEU A 478 -1.84 2.57 30.80
CA LEU A 478 -2.43 1.24 30.98
C LEU A 478 -3.37 0.85 29.83
N LEU A 479 -4.01 1.85 29.20
CA LEU A 479 -4.90 1.68 28.06
C LEU A 479 -4.16 1.65 26.70
N SER A 480 -2.87 2.02 26.66
CA SER A 480 -2.04 2.00 25.45
C SER A 480 -1.11 0.79 25.38
N GLU A 481 -0.44 0.60 24.25
CA GLU A 481 0.78 -0.22 24.21
C GLU A 481 1.78 0.37 25.19
N ARG A 482 2.21 -0.44 26.17
CA ARG A 482 2.95 -0.02 27.37
C ARG A 482 4.38 0.40 27.05
N SER A 483 4.52 1.54 26.38
CA SER A 483 5.81 2.09 25.95
C SER A 483 6.60 2.66 27.12
N ALA A 484 7.92 2.42 27.11
CA ALA A 484 8.83 3.00 28.09
C ALA A 484 8.95 4.53 27.93
N ILE A 485 8.82 5.03 26.70
CA ILE A 485 8.94 6.46 26.39
C ILE A 485 7.74 7.23 26.95
N THR A 486 6.52 6.69 26.79
CA THR A 486 5.31 7.30 27.35
C THR A 486 5.34 7.30 28.87
N LEU A 487 5.83 6.21 29.49
CA LEU A 487 6.04 6.17 30.94
C LEU A 487 7.05 7.22 31.40
N ALA A 488 8.20 7.35 30.72
CA ALA A 488 9.22 8.34 31.03
C ALA A 488 8.68 9.77 30.89
N ALA A 489 7.87 10.05 29.86
CA ALA A 489 7.20 11.34 29.68
C ALA A 489 6.24 11.67 30.84
N ILE A 490 5.45 10.70 31.29
CA ILE A 490 4.54 10.87 32.44
C ILE A 490 5.35 11.14 33.71
N LEU A 491 6.37 10.32 33.99
CA LEU A 491 7.23 10.49 35.17
C LEU A 491 7.94 11.84 35.16
N LEU A 492 8.40 12.31 34.00
CA LEU A 492 8.99 13.63 33.84
C LEU A 492 7.98 14.74 34.20
N LEU A 493 6.74 14.68 33.68
CA LEU A 493 5.71 15.67 33.98
C LEU A 493 5.36 15.67 35.47
N VAL A 494 5.19 14.48 36.05
CA VAL A 494 4.89 14.29 37.48
C VAL A 494 6.04 14.76 38.37
N ALA A 495 7.29 14.68 37.93
CA ALA A 495 8.45 15.15 38.70
C ALA A 495 8.66 16.67 38.57
N VAL A 496 8.56 17.22 37.36
CA VAL A 496 8.90 18.62 37.08
C VAL A 496 7.86 19.59 37.63
N LEU A 497 6.57 19.28 37.53
CA LEU A 497 5.48 20.13 38.04
C LEU A 497 5.61 20.45 39.54
N PRO A 498 5.68 19.46 40.46
CA PRO A 498 5.84 19.75 41.88
C PRO A 498 7.21 20.34 42.20
N LEU A 499 8.28 19.96 41.49
CA LEU A 499 9.60 20.55 41.70
C LEU A 499 9.61 22.06 41.39
N ALA A 500 8.96 22.48 40.29
CA ALA A 500 8.78 23.89 39.94
C ALA A 500 7.99 24.63 41.02
N GLY A 501 6.93 24.04 41.55
CA GLY A 501 6.15 24.61 42.65
C GLY A 501 6.91 24.67 43.99
N VAL A 502 7.78 23.69 44.29
CA VAL A 502 8.68 23.72 45.46
C VAL A 502 9.69 24.86 45.33
N LEU A 503 10.27 25.05 44.15
CA LEU A 503 11.18 26.17 43.89
C LEU A 503 10.46 27.52 44.02
N GLN A 504 9.22 27.60 43.51
CA GLN A 504 8.36 28.78 43.64
C GLN A 504 8.07 29.11 45.11
N THR A 505 7.64 28.13 45.90
CA THR A 505 7.35 28.30 47.34
C THR A 505 8.60 28.67 48.14
N ALA A 506 9.74 28.03 47.85
CA ALA A 506 11.02 28.37 48.47
C ALA A 506 11.45 29.81 48.16
N ALA A 507 11.24 30.28 46.92
CA ALA A 507 11.48 31.67 46.54
C ALA A 507 10.56 32.61 47.34
N LEU A 508 9.25 32.35 47.36
CA LEU A 508 8.25 33.17 48.07
C LEU A 508 8.54 33.28 49.58
N LEU A 509 8.90 32.18 50.23
CA LEU A 509 9.24 32.18 51.67
C LEU A 509 10.55 32.92 51.98
N ARG A 510 11.50 32.97 51.04
CA ARG A 510 12.71 33.81 51.16
C ARG A 510 12.36 35.29 51.06
N PHE A 511 11.43 35.67 50.18
CA PHE A 511 11.00 37.06 50.02
C PHE A 511 10.28 37.59 51.27
N VAL A 512 9.42 36.79 51.92
CA VAL A 512 8.76 37.16 53.19
C VAL A 512 9.75 37.28 54.37
N ARG A 513 10.99 36.78 54.21
CA ARG A 513 12.03 36.82 55.25
C ARG A 513 12.67 38.20 55.40
N MET A 514 12.64 39.02 54.35
CA MET A 514 13.00 40.43 54.44
C MET A 514 11.73 41.19 54.85
N GLY A 515 11.67 41.74 56.05
CA GLY A 515 10.47 42.30 56.70
C GLY A 515 9.84 43.54 56.06
N ASP A 516 9.91 43.68 54.74
CA ASP A 516 9.45 44.85 53.98
C ASP A 516 8.02 44.64 53.46
N ALA A 517 7.09 44.41 54.38
CA ALA A 517 5.66 44.42 54.05
C ALA A 517 5.14 45.85 53.79
N SER A 518 5.84 46.90 54.25
CA SER A 518 5.43 48.30 54.12
C SER A 518 5.89 49.00 52.85
N THR A 519 6.82 48.44 52.07
CA THR A 519 7.27 49.02 50.78
C THR A 519 6.55 48.41 49.57
N MET A 520 5.66 47.43 49.77
CA MET A 520 4.90 46.81 48.68
C MET A 520 3.82 47.71 48.06
N GLY A 521 3.48 48.84 48.69
CA GLY A 521 2.52 49.82 48.13
C GLY A 521 3.17 50.99 47.38
N VAL A 522 4.45 51.29 47.64
CA VAL A 522 5.12 52.50 47.12
C VAL A 522 6.60 52.18 46.92
N GLY A 523 6.90 51.39 45.89
CA GLY A 523 8.26 51.18 45.40
C GLY A 523 8.38 51.82 44.03
N GLU A 524 9.05 52.97 43.96
CA GLU A 524 9.39 53.66 42.71
C GLU A 524 9.93 52.67 41.66
N PRO A 525 9.49 52.75 40.39
CA PRO A 525 10.09 51.92 39.36
C PRO A 525 11.54 52.34 39.14
N PRO A 526 12.51 51.42 39.01
CA PRO A 526 13.85 51.77 38.57
C PRO A 526 13.75 52.42 37.19
N ALA A 527 14.43 53.56 37.03
CA ALA A 527 14.40 54.41 35.85
C ALA A 527 14.43 53.60 34.54
N ALA A 528 13.31 53.58 33.81
CA ALA A 528 13.19 52.90 32.53
C ALA A 528 12.91 53.92 31.42
N ILE A 529 13.69 53.80 30.34
CA ILE A 529 13.62 54.50 29.04
C ILE A 529 12.27 55.21 28.81
N VAL A 530 12.29 56.53 28.84
CA VAL A 530 11.09 57.37 28.66
C VAL A 530 10.79 57.50 27.18
N LEU A 531 10.09 56.52 26.61
CA LEU A 531 9.50 56.69 25.28
C LEU A 531 8.41 57.78 25.36
N PRO A 532 8.46 58.83 24.52
CA PRO A 532 7.45 59.87 24.52
C PRO A 532 6.10 59.31 24.08
N ILE A 533 5.06 59.57 24.86
CA ILE A 533 3.69 59.14 24.55
C ILE A 533 3.06 60.20 23.62
N ARG A 534 2.80 59.81 22.37
CA ARG A 534 2.14 60.65 21.34
C ARG A 534 0.75 60.13 20.92
N GLY A 535 0.41 58.90 21.31
CA GLY A 535 -0.87 58.25 21.00
C GLY A 535 -0.97 56.82 21.56
N MET A 536 -2.10 56.15 21.30
CA MET A 536 -2.39 54.80 21.82
C MET A 536 -1.31 53.75 21.46
N PHE A 537 -0.72 53.86 20.27
CA PHE A 537 0.34 52.96 19.81
C PHE A 537 1.65 53.15 20.60
N SER A 538 2.11 54.39 20.75
CA SER A 538 3.31 54.70 21.55
C SER A 538 3.14 54.34 23.03
N TYR A 539 1.92 54.46 23.55
CA TYR A 539 1.60 53.98 24.90
C TYR A 539 1.74 52.47 25.00
N SER A 540 1.14 51.72 24.06
CA SER A 540 1.23 50.26 24.02
C SER A 540 2.68 49.76 23.99
N LEU A 541 3.54 50.39 23.18
CA LEU A 541 4.96 50.06 23.10
C LEU A 541 5.71 50.35 24.41
N ARG A 542 5.37 51.46 25.08
CA ARG A 542 5.90 51.80 26.40
C ARG A 542 5.42 50.80 27.46
N THR A 543 4.16 50.37 27.44
CA THR A 543 3.64 49.38 28.38
C THR A 543 4.38 48.04 28.23
N LEU A 544 4.58 47.59 26.98
CA LEU A 544 5.29 46.34 26.70
C LEU A 544 6.75 46.38 27.18
N THR A 545 7.44 47.50 26.97
CA THR A 545 8.87 47.69 27.31
C THR A 545 9.13 48.03 28.78
N SER A 546 8.14 48.59 29.48
CA SER A 546 8.22 48.84 30.93
C SER A 546 7.89 47.59 31.75
N ARG A 547 7.00 46.72 31.27
CA ARG A 547 6.63 45.45 31.93
C ARG A 547 7.36 44.24 31.32
N ARG A 548 8.68 44.33 31.16
CA ARG A 548 9.52 43.38 30.38
C ARG A 548 9.30 41.92 30.72
N VAL A 549 9.24 41.56 32.01
CA VAL A 549 9.08 40.16 32.44
C VAL A 549 7.75 39.58 31.98
N ARG A 550 6.64 40.32 32.14
CA ARG A 550 5.31 39.83 31.72
C ARG A 550 5.17 39.77 30.22
N SER A 551 5.57 40.82 29.52
CA SER A 551 5.56 40.85 28.06
C SER A 551 6.40 39.72 27.49
N ALA A 552 7.58 39.43 28.08
CA ALA A 552 8.44 38.33 27.67
C ALA A 552 7.79 36.96 27.93
N VAL A 553 7.14 36.76 29.08
CA VAL A 553 6.46 35.50 29.42
C VAL A 553 5.29 35.21 28.47
N ILE A 554 4.43 36.22 28.19
CA ILE A 554 3.32 36.06 27.25
C ILE A 554 3.86 35.82 25.83
N LEU A 555 4.88 36.59 25.41
CA LEU A 555 5.51 36.40 24.10
C LEU A 555 6.11 35.01 23.96
N PHE A 556 6.89 34.55 24.94
CA PHE A 556 7.53 33.23 24.91
C PHE A 556 6.51 32.09 24.91
N ALA A 557 5.45 32.19 25.71
CA ALA A 557 4.37 31.22 25.74
C ALA A 557 3.64 31.15 24.38
N SER A 558 3.31 32.30 23.79
CA SER A 558 2.64 32.36 22.48
C SER A 558 3.53 31.86 21.35
N VAL A 559 4.81 32.21 21.33
CA VAL A 559 5.78 31.70 20.34
C VAL A 559 5.94 30.19 20.46
N THR A 560 6.16 29.68 21.67
CA THR A 560 6.34 28.23 21.89
C THR A 560 5.08 27.45 21.51
N GLY A 561 3.90 27.93 21.94
CA GLY A 561 2.63 27.31 21.60
C GLY A 561 2.34 27.33 20.10
N GLY A 562 2.62 28.47 19.44
CA GLY A 562 2.46 28.62 17.99
C GLY A 562 3.41 27.73 17.20
N THR A 563 4.69 27.70 17.54
CA THR A 563 5.68 26.82 16.91
C THR A 563 5.34 25.35 17.15
N ALA A 564 4.88 24.97 18.35
CA ALA A 564 4.46 23.59 18.63
C ALA A 564 3.22 23.18 17.82
N ALA A 565 2.23 24.06 17.68
CA ALA A 565 1.06 23.82 16.83
C ALA A 565 1.43 23.71 15.35
N GLY A 566 2.27 24.61 14.85
CA GLY A 566 2.78 24.57 13.47
C GLY A 566 3.56 23.30 13.16
N LEU A 567 4.50 22.92 14.03
CA LEU A 567 5.26 21.67 13.94
C LEU A 567 4.35 20.45 13.95
N SER A 568 3.35 20.42 14.82
CA SER A 568 2.40 19.32 14.90
C SER A 568 1.61 19.18 13.60
N ALA A 569 1.16 20.29 13.00
CA ALA A 569 0.45 20.29 11.73
C ALA A 569 1.34 19.79 10.58
N ALA A 570 2.58 20.27 10.51
CA ALA A 570 3.55 19.82 9.52
C ALA A 570 3.84 18.31 9.64
N LEU A 571 3.95 17.79 10.86
CA LEU A 571 4.18 16.37 11.11
C LEU A 571 2.99 15.49 10.73
N VAL A 572 1.75 15.94 10.96
CA VAL A 572 0.55 15.23 10.51
C VAL A 572 0.50 15.15 8.98
N GLU A 573 0.85 16.24 8.30
CA GLU A 573 0.90 16.28 6.82
C GLU A 573 2.03 15.39 6.26
N ALA A 574 3.21 15.44 6.88
CA ALA A 574 4.36 14.63 6.49
C ALA A 574 4.19 13.13 6.84
N ALA A 575 3.25 12.75 7.72
CA ALA A 575 3.09 11.35 8.11
C ALA A 575 2.84 10.42 6.91
N ALA A 576 2.07 10.89 5.93
CA ALA A 576 1.80 10.12 4.71
C ALA A 576 3.04 9.95 3.81
N THR A 577 3.84 11.02 3.66
CA THR A 577 5.03 10.99 2.80
C THR A 577 6.14 10.13 3.42
N VAL A 578 6.30 10.19 4.75
CA VAL A 578 7.31 9.42 5.48
C VAL A 578 6.95 7.92 5.55
N ALA A 579 5.67 7.57 5.82
CA ALA A 579 5.22 6.17 5.83
C ALA A 579 5.34 5.52 4.44
N GLY A 580 5.18 6.33 3.39
CA GLY A 580 5.37 5.94 2.01
C GLY A 580 4.08 5.55 1.28
N PRO A 581 4.20 5.12 0.02
CA PRO A 581 3.06 4.99 -0.91
C PRO A 581 2.44 3.58 -0.95
N THR A 582 2.79 2.70 -0.02
CA THR A 582 2.27 1.31 0.00
C THR A 582 0.84 1.25 0.56
N LEU A 583 0.09 0.19 0.28
CA LEU A 583 -1.23 -0.02 0.86
C LEU A 583 -1.18 -0.07 2.39
N LEU A 584 -0.18 -0.75 2.95
CA LEU A 584 0.08 -0.77 4.39
C LEU A 584 0.29 0.63 4.96
N ALA A 585 1.12 1.45 4.32
CA ALA A 585 1.38 2.82 4.76
C ALA A 585 0.11 3.67 4.75
N ARG A 586 -0.67 3.63 3.67
CA ARG A 586 -1.95 4.36 3.57
C ARG A 586 -2.92 3.94 4.67
N PHE A 587 -3.05 2.65 4.93
CA PHE A 587 -3.91 2.12 5.98
C PHE A 587 -3.44 2.53 7.37
N SER A 588 -2.15 2.38 7.68
CA SER A 588 -1.57 2.77 8.97
C SER A 588 -1.68 4.27 9.23
N VAL A 589 -1.43 5.10 8.22
CA VAL A 589 -1.61 6.56 8.32
C VAL A 589 -3.07 6.89 8.60
N ALA A 590 -4.03 6.31 7.85
CA ALA A 590 -5.46 6.56 8.06
C ALA A 590 -5.94 6.18 9.47
N ASN A 591 -5.39 5.11 10.07
CA ASN A 591 -5.73 4.69 11.43
C ASN A 591 -5.09 5.58 12.51
N VAL A 592 -3.88 6.09 12.27
CA VAL A 592 -3.15 6.92 13.24
C VAL A 592 -3.55 8.40 13.15
N GLN A 593 -3.98 8.85 11.97
CA GLN A 593 -4.32 10.25 11.67
C GLN A 593 -5.36 10.86 12.62
N PRO A 594 -6.46 10.19 13.02
CA PRO A 594 -7.42 10.75 13.99
C PRO A 594 -6.77 11.11 15.33
N PHE A 595 -5.84 10.28 15.81
CA PHE A 595 -5.11 10.52 17.05
C PHE A 595 -4.11 11.66 16.92
N GLN A 596 -3.43 11.76 15.77
CA GLN A 596 -2.52 12.88 15.48
C GLN A 596 -3.28 14.20 15.35
N LEU A 597 -4.46 14.20 14.72
CA LEU A 597 -5.35 15.36 14.65
C LEU A 597 -5.88 15.75 16.04
N ALA A 598 -6.28 14.77 16.85
CA ALA A 598 -6.71 15.04 18.23
C ALA A 598 -5.57 15.67 19.06
N LEU A 599 -4.34 15.17 18.90
CA LEU A 599 -3.17 15.74 19.56
C LEU A 599 -2.88 17.16 19.07
N LEU A 600 -2.94 17.41 17.76
CA LEU A 600 -2.82 18.75 17.19
C LEU A 600 -3.87 19.70 17.76
N LEU A 601 -5.13 19.26 17.87
CA LEU A 601 -6.21 20.07 18.45
C LEU A 601 -5.96 20.34 19.93
N LEU A 602 -5.46 19.37 20.70
CA LEU A 602 -5.12 19.53 22.11
C LEU A 602 -3.94 20.48 22.32
N THR A 603 -2.87 20.37 21.52
CA THR A 603 -1.71 21.28 21.62
C THR A 603 -2.07 22.69 21.22
N THR A 604 -2.81 22.84 20.12
CA THR A 604 -3.31 24.13 19.61
C THR A 604 -4.28 24.76 20.61
N GLY A 605 -5.26 24.00 21.08
CA GLY A 605 -6.24 24.44 22.06
C GLY A 605 -5.60 24.81 23.39
N GLY A 606 -4.66 23.99 23.89
CA GLY A 606 -3.89 24.26 25.09
C GLY A 606 -3.05 25.54 25.00
N ALA A 607 -2.39 25.78 23.86
CA ALA A 607 -1.64 27.00 23.60
C ALA A 607 -2.54 28.26 23.61
N VAL A 608 -3.71 28.18 22.97
CA VAL A 608 -4.69 29.28 22.93
C VAL A 608 -5.25 29.56 24.33
N VAL A 609 -5.60 28.52 25.09
CA VAL A 609 -6.07 28.64 26.48
C VAL A 609 -5.00 29.26 27.37
N LEU A 610 -3.74 28.83 27.24
CA LEU A 610 -2.63 29.42 27.99
C LEU A 610 -2.52 30.92 27.74
N ALA A 611 -2.41 31.30 26.48
CA ALA A 611 -2.26 32.70 26.11
C ALA A 611 -3.48 33.51 26.55
N ALA A 612 -4.68 32.92 26.52
CA ALA A 612 -5.89 33.53 27.03
C ALA A 612 -5.86 33.78 28.54
N VAL A 613 -5.41 32.78 29.32
CA VAL A 613 -5.26 32.89 30.77
C VAL A 613 -4.23 33.97 31.12
N LEU A 614 -3.08 33.98 30.45
CA LEU A 614 -2.03 34.97 30.70
C LEU A 614 -2.48 36.40 30.37
N VAL A 615 -3.14 36.59 29.22
CA VAL A 615 -3.72 37.89 28.84
C VAL A 615 -4.78 38.30 29.86
N ARG A 616 -5.63 37.37 30.32
CA ARG A 616 -6.66 37.66 31.32
C ARG A 616 -6.05 38.05 32.67
N MET A 617 -4.99 37.36 33.11
CA MET A 617 -4.26 37.72 34.32
C MET A 617 -3.67 39.13 34.21
N ASP A 618 -3.04 39.46 33.07
CA ASP A 618 -2.46 40.80 32.89
C ASP A 618 -3.54 41.90 32.83
N ILE A 619 -4.69 41.65 32.19
CA ILE A 619 -5.83 42.59 32.19
C ILE A 619 -6.35 42.84 33.61
N ARG A 620 -6.47 41.78 34.45
CA ARG A 620 -6.91 41.93 35.85
C ARG A 620 -5.97 42.80 36.66
N ASP A 621 -4.67 42.67 36.45
CA ASP A 621 -3.67 43.48 37.15
C ASP A 621 -3.57 44.92 36.62
N ARG A 622 -4.25 45.23 35.52
CA ARG A 622 -4.36 46.58 34.94
C ARG A 622 -5.70 47.25 35.24
N ARG A 623 -6.46 46.74 36.21
CA ARG A 623 -7.72 47.35 36.65
C ARG A 623 -7.53 48.76 37.20
N ASP A 624 -6.50 48.98 38.00
CA ASP A 624 -6.22 50.30 38.59
C ASP A 624 -5.85 51.31 37.48
N GLU A 625 -5.08 50.87 36.50
CA GLU A 625 -4.76 51.65 35.30
C GLU A 625 -6.02 52.00 34.50
N ALA A 626 -6.94 51.03 34.34
CA ALA A 626 -8.22 51.25 33.68
C ALA A 626 -9.09 52.27 34.43
N GLN A 627 -9.13 52.22 35.76
CA GLN A 627 -9.87 53.17 36.58
C GLN A 627 -9.35 54.61 36.44
N VAL A 628 -8.01 54.80 36.37
CA VAL A 628 -7.41 56.12 36.12
C VAL A 628 -7.80 56.66 34.74
N PHE A 629 -7.75 55.82 33.70
CA PHE A 629 -8.15 56.24 32.35
C PHE A 629 -9.64 56.60 32.28
N LEU A 630 -10.52 55.79 32.89
CA LEU A 630 -11.96 56.07 32.94
C LEU A 630 -12.25 57.36 33.74
N ALA A 631 -11.57 57.57 34.88
CA ALA A 631 -11.70 58.80 35.67
C ALA A 631 -11.18 60.05 34.94
N SER A 632 -10.19 59.89 34.05
CA SER A 632 -9.70 60.95 33.18
C SER A 632 -10.59 61.24 31.95
N GLY A 633 -11.76 60.60 31.85
CA GLY A 633 -12.76 60.85 30.82
C GLY A 633 -12.66 59.97 29.58
N TRP A 634 -11.88 58.88 29.59
CA TRP A 634 -11.82 57.95 28.46
C TRP A 634 -13.10 57.11 28.37
N ALA A 635 -13.59 56.90 27.14
CA ALA A 635 -14.67 55.97 26.90
C ALA A 635 -14.21 54.51 27.13
N PRO A 636 -15.07 53.61 27.67
CA PRO A 636 -14.74 52.19 27.85
C PRO A 636 -14.28 51.51 26.55
N ALA A 637 -14.87 51.90 25.41
CA ALA A 637 -14.47 51.41 24.09
C ALA A 637 -13.03 51.82 23.70
N ALA A 638 -12.55 52.99 24.13
CA ALA A 638 -11.20 53.44 23.88
C ALA A 638 -10.17 52.63 24.67
N TRP A 639 -10.50 52.22 25.90
CA TRP A 639 -9.69 51.29 26.71
C TRP A 639 -9.59 49.90 26.07
N VAL A 640 -10.73 49.33 25.63
CA VAL A 640 -10.73 48.04 24.92
C VAL A 640 -9.92 48.13 23.62
N ARG A 641 -10.01 49.25 22.88
CA ARG A 641 -9.20 49.50 21.69
C ARG A 641 -7.70 49.54 22.01
N LEU A 642 -7.31 50.19 23.11
CA LEU A 642 -5.92 50.22 23.57
C LEU A 642 -5.38 48.82 23.90
N LEU A 643 -6.17 47.99 24.59
CA LEU A 643 -5.81 46.61 24.91
C LEU A 643 -5.66 45.76 23.64
N ARG A 644 -6.58 45.89 22.68
CA ARG A 644 -6.48 45.20 21.38
C ARG A 644 -5.21 45.58 20.63
N ILE A 645 -4.81 46.85 20.64
CA ILE A 645 -3.54 47.29 20.02
C ILE A 645 -2.33 46.70 20.76
N THR A 646 -2.34 46.71 22.09
CA THR A 646 -1.22 46.20 22.91
C THR A 646 -0.99 44.71 22.69
N TYR A 647 -2.03 43.89 22.84
CA TYR A 647 -1.92 42.44 22.64
C TYR A 647 -1.82 42.07 21.15
N GLY A 648 -2.39 42.88 20.26
CA GLY A 648 -2.21 42.78 18.80
C GLY A 648 -0.75 42.91 18.39
N LEU A 649 -0.03 43.87 18.96
CA LEU A 649 1.42 44.03 18.72
C LEU A 649 2.20 42.82 19.22
N LEU A 650 1.92 42.35 20.43
CA LEU A 650 2.60 41.19 21.02
C LEU A 650 2.36 39.92 20.18
N ALA A 651 1.11 39.71 19.76
CA ALA A 651 0.72 38.58 18.93
C ALA A 651 1.34 38.64 17.53
N CYS A 652 1.47 39.84 16.94
CA CYS A 652 2.16 40.02 15.66
C CYS A 652 3.64 39.61 15.77
N VAL A 653 4.33 40.08 16.82
CA VAL A 653 5.73 39.67 17.09
C VAL A 653 5.80 38.16 17.34
N ALA A 654 4.88 37.60 18.12
CA ALA A 654 4.83 36.17 18.38
C ALA A 654 4.64 35.35 17.09
N ALA A 655 3.71 35.77 16.22
CA ALA A 655 3.42 35.12 14.94
C ALA A 655 4.64 35.18 14.00
N VAL A 656 5.32 36.33 13.91
CA VAL A 656 6.54 36.47 13.11
C VAL A 656 7.67 35.59 13.65
N CYS A 657 7.90 35.58 14.97
CA CYS A 657 8.90 34.72 15.57
C CYS A 657 8.58 33.23 15.37
N ALA A 658 7.33 32.82 15.55
CA ALA A 658 6.90 31.45 15.32
C ALA A 658 7.06 31.04 13.85
N ALA A 659 6.70 31.93 12.91
CA ALA A 659 6.89 31.71 11.48
C ALA A 659 8.38 31.60 11.10
N LEU A 660 9.24 32.47 11.64
CA LEU A 660 10.69 32.41 11.41
C LEU A 660 11.31 31.14 11.98
N LEU A 661 10.89 30.70 13.17
CA LEU A 661 11.31 29.42 13.75
C LEU A 661 10.86 28.25 12.89
N MET A 662 9.63 28.29 12.35
CA MET A 662 9.13 27.28 11.42
C MET A 662 9.92 27.26 10.10
N PHE A 663 10.29 28.42 9.57
CA PHE A 663 11.05 28.53 8.33
C PHE A 663 12.53 28.16 8.50
N ALA A 664 13.06 28.28 9.72
CA ALA A 664 14.41 27.86 10.07
C ALA A 664 14.54 26.34 10.26
N LEU A 665 13.43 25.59 10.27
CA LEU A 665 13.48 24.14 10.33
C LEU A 665 14.03 23.56 9.01
N PRO A 666 14.83 22.48 9.07
CA PRO A 666 15.38 21.86 7.88
C PRO A 666 14.27 21.43 6.90
N PRO A 667 14.39 21.71 5.59
CA PRO A 667 13.44 21.25 4.56
C PRO A 667 13.40 19.71 4.45
N MET A 668 14.31 19.00 5.11
CA MET A 668 14.26 17.54 5.22
C MET A 668 13.09 17.03 6.07
N LEU A 669 12.39 17.90 6.82
CA LEU A 669 11.28 17.51 7.70
C LEU A 669 9.89 17.82 7.12
N VAL A 670 9.77 18.77 6.18
CA VAL A 670 8.47 19.32 5.75
C VAL A 670 8.55 19.77 4.29
N ASP A 671 7.58 19.35 3.47
CA ASP A 671 7.44 19.83 2.09
C ASP A 671 7.09 21.32 2.03
N TRP A 672 7.49 22.01 0.96
CA TRP A 672 7.31 23.48 0.83
C TRP A 672 5.84 23.94 0.99
N SER A 673 4.88 23.17 0.46
CA SER A 673 3.44 23.43 0.64
C SER A 673 2.98 23.25 2.09
N ALA A 674 3.48 22.22 2.76
CA ALA A 674 3.20 21.91 4.16
C ALA A 674 3.79 22.98 5.10
N THR A 675 4.92 23.59 4.73
CA THR A 675 5.49 24.74 5.47
C THR A 675 4.56 25.95 5.46
N LEU A 676 3.85 26.23 4.36
CA LEU A 676 2.94 27.39 4.31
C LEU A 676 1.72 27.19 5.21
N LEU A 677 1.11 26.00 5.18
CA LEU A 677 -0.03 25.69 6.04
C LEU A 677 0.38 25.70 7.52
N SER A 678 1.52 25.10 7.86
CA SER A 678 2.02 25.07 9.24
C SER A 678 2.45 26.45 9.77
N VAL A 679 3.05 27.29 8.93
CA VAL A 679 3.32 28.71 9.27
C VAL A 679 2.02 29.47 9.53
N LEU A 680 0.98 29.23 8.72
CA LEU A 680 -0.33 29.85 8.92
C LEU A 680 -0.97 29.38 10.22
N VAL A 681 -0.93 28.08 10.54
CA VAL A 681 -1.41 27.53 11.81
C VAL A 681 -0.67 28.19 12.98
N ALA A 682 0.67 28.24 12.93
CA ALA A 682 1.50 28.85 13.97
C ALA A 682 1.14 30.33 14.19
N ALA A 683 1.00 31.10 13.11
CA ALA A 683 0.63 32.51 13.16
C ALA A 683 -0.77 32.73 13.72
N VAL A 684 -1.76 31.93 13.31
CA VAL A 684 -3.14 32.00 13.79
C VAL A 684 -3.22 31.67 15.28
N THR A 685 -2.57 30.59 15.73
CA THR A 685 -2.52 30.24 17.16
C THR A 685 -1.88 31.32 18.02
N SER A 686 -0.82 31.95 17.53
CA SER A 686 -0.15 33.06 18.21
C SER A 686 -1.02 34.34 18.22
N GLY A 687 -1.91 34.49 17.22
CA GLY A 687 -2.79 35.64 16.97
C GLY A 687 -4.14 35.61 17.68
N LEU A 688 -4.68 34.42 17.96
CA LEU A 688 -5.98 34.22 18.63
C LEU A 688 -6.19 35.02 19.94
N PRO A 689 -5.17 35.22 20.80
CA PRO A 689 -5.33 35.98 22.04
C PRO A 689 -5.74 37.44 21.84
N VAL A 690 -5.53 38.02 20.65
CA VAL A 690 -5.87 39.41 20.30
C VAL A 690 -7.37 39.68 20.34
N PHE A 691 -8.20 38.66 20.14
CA PHE A 691 -9.65 38.80 20.08
C PHE A 691 -10.32 38.77 21.47
N LEU A 692 -9.62 38.29 22.49
CA LEU A 692 -10.12 38.14 23.86
C LEU A 692 -10.55 39.45 24.56
N PRO A 693 -9.85 40.59 24.43
CA PRO A 693 -10.26 41.84 25.05
C PRO A 693 -11.62 42.34 24.55
N GLY A 694 -12.02 41.95 23.33
CA GLY A 694 -13.31 42.31 22.74
C GLY A 694 -14.49 41.54 23.31
N VAL A 695 -14.30 40.27 23.64
CA VAL A 695 -15.33 39.38 24.20
C VAL A 695 -15.51 39.66 25.71
N MET A 696 -14.43 39.97 26.42
CA MET A 696 -14.46 40.26 27.86
C MET A 696 -14.81 41.73 28.20
N GLY A 697 -14.81 42.64 27.22
CA GLY A 697 -15.11 44.06 27.41
C GLY A 697 -16.61 44.41 27.46
N ALA A 698 -17.51 43.43 27.36
CA ALA A 698 -18.96 43.66 27.26
C ALA A 698 -19.69 43.89 28.60
N SER A 699 -19.03 43.79 29.75
CA SER A 699 -19.66 44.16 31.03
C SER A 699 -18.64 44.70 32.04
N PRO A 700 -18.52 46.03 32.18
CA PRO A 700 -18.18 46.58 33.48
C PRO A 700 -19.40 46.33 34.37
N GLU A 701 -19.39 45.23 35.14
CA GLU A 701 -20.38 45.05 36.20
C GLU A 701 -20.28 46.25 37.16
N ARG A 702 -21.47 46.79 37.46
CA ARG A 702 -21.73 47.88 38.42
C ARG A 702 -21.31 47.51 39.83
#